data_AF-A0A660SKU2-F1
#
_entry.id   AF-A0A660SKU2-F1
#
_cell.length_a   1.000
_cell.length_b   1.000
_cell.length_c   1.000
_cell.angle_alpha   90.00
_cell.angle_beta   90.00
_cell.angle_gamma   90.00
#
_symmetry.space_group_name_H-M   'P 1'
#
loop_
_entity.id
_entity.type
_entity.pdbx_description
1 polymer ?
#
loop_
_entity_poly.entity_id
_entity_poly.type
_entity_poly.pdbx_seq_one_letter_code
_entity_poly.pdbx_strand_id
1 'polypeptide(L)'
;MSNFHPHHYRKLLCNVNKRPFSLDSVIYSFKMCSGGSMWVVLVGLLIFREGIWIETTQEDFADGIYERNIYASHRNGGAVEFVFKYDLDRNGYIDLFTAGHYGDNVYIYWGDADGYRPDRRRAFPISGGGNCDAADLNRDGYPDFVVAPNRCKFIRIYWGTSTGPDPYNYQEFPLPDYKDEACFVADLNKDGYLDIVIAAYDASNFIIYWGSKEGYNPNNSTLLPSDWSCHNIEVADFNKDQWLDLCIVNMHGGYNCIFWGSENGFEDTTMLQSFDWDAHGLSVADLDNNGYLDLIFTGCRGFQEAFIYWGDSSGFNRSDTLHTDQCYGGSSVGDLNKDGYLDIVFHRGWQPGVSLTPCIYWGSESGYSDTNRTFFGFPIEGSGGTVADFNQDGDLDIFCNSYSTGNSYVYWGPDFTTYTALPTDRDHHGMFREVGNVYDRGYYEDYLSSIYDGGAVTYWRRLSWDDSLPPGAGIKLFVRTGNTPQPDTSWSGWVEIPNGGGIPASLRARYIQYKAHLTYTNPAYLPVLWEVRVEYGSGVGVEIMPSQVDTVLPGEVKDYGFDVTNLGDSIDVVDLLITDTLSWSYSALDSVGNPLGDHNGNGYPDLVIDSLDTVRFLLRVQVPETVLYGVVDWFELIARSSRDTTVMDSADLELVVGLAPSVVIYPDRYDSARTGEVVEYLLYVGNSGNGVDTVDLRNFGTRPGWVVIYLDSVYQPLKDHNHNGWVDIPGLSAYGGLDSFRFWVRVPDSEALYVTDTTVVRAYSGYDSVVWDSVVVRTYVYGRRVLVIDSSQVDSVDPGAEVRYGLEARNLGDKGDTVELFSRHTGSGWQVIFYDSLGNPIQDLGYLGPNERVSFSAGVRAPVGALAGEVDTSIVYGRFVSDTTIYDSVLLWTRVKLKPGLSLYPDQVDTGGPGDTVDISFYVQNLGNGSDYCDFVVVSKYPVVLLDSLGAMLSDHNGNGKPDILLGYGEVVRVVSRVYIPAGAVVGEADTVVVTGSSGYDPEVSDQVVLVVNVVGVMINFAVVPDTSGRVEAGRSISYGMRLEYEGNVDDVIDLEVVGIEEGWGVSLVDSSGVALVDHDHDGLVDFGSVTTGVYRFGLVVTPPRWRGLVGEIYRTYLDTVVVYGYGSRVSKSDSAVVVTVMVPPVDIHNYPNPFAGGTSFIFSLSDDGVVNLRVYNRAGELIRELVKNRRYELGVYRVSWDGRNRYGRRCAPGVYLYLFEFKHKGKLDRIMKKLLIRGK
;
A
#
# COMPACT_ATOMS: atom_id res chain seq x y z
N MET A 1 38.95 3.49 -16.57
CA MET A 1 39.05 4.87 -16.00
C MET A 1 37.67 5.25 -15.48
N SER A 2 37.59 5.99 -14.38
CA SER A 2 36.33 6.27 -13.68
C SER A 2 35.57 7.49 -14.23
N ASN A 3 34.27 7.33 -14.53
CA ASN A 3 33.16 8.24 -14.18
C ASN A 3 31.92 7.95 -15.03
N PHE A 4 30.97 7.18 -14.50
CA PHE A 4 29.57 7.20 -14.95
C PHE A 4 28.66 6.97 -13.73
N HIS A 5 27.65 7.82 -13.57
CA HIS A 5 26.57 7.69 -12.58
C HIS A 5 25.22 7.61 -13.33
N PRO A 6 24.25 6.80 -12.89
CA PRO A 6 23.06 6.49 -13.66
C PRO A 6 21.88 7.45 -13.41
N HIS A 7 21.91 8.64 -14.01
CA HIS A 7 20.71 9.51 -14.11
C HIS A 7 20.70 10.31 -15.42
N HIS A 8 19.85 9.93 -16.39
CA HIS A 8 19.11 10.81 -17.31
C HIS A 8 18.37 10.00 -18.42
N TYR A 9 17.20 9.43 -18.10
CA TYR A 9 16.24 8.92 -19.12
C TYR A 9 14.78 9.19 -18.70
N ARG A 10 14.34 10.45 -18.82
CA ARG A 10 12.92 10.86 -18.89
C ARG A 10 12.81 12.19 -19.66
N LYS A 11 12.42 12.11 -20.94
CA LYS A 11 11.86 13.15 -21.86
C LYS A 11 12.36 12.96 -23.30
N LEU A 12 11.68 12.13 -24.08
CA LEU A 12 11.62 12.20 -25.55
C LEU A 12 10.56 11.25 -26.13
N LEU A 13 9.28 11.50 -25.82
CA LEU A 13 8.12 10.90 -26.49
C LEU A 13 6.87 11.77 -26.22
N CYS A 14 6.64 12.76 -27.09
CA CYS A 14 5.40 13.53 -27.16
C CYS A 14 5.14 13.87 -28.63
N ASN A 15 3.90 13.74 -29.09
CA ASN A 15 3.43 13.98 -30.47
C ASN A 15 3.99 13.02 -31.56
N VAL A 16 3.17 12.04 -32.00
CA VAL A 16 2.73 11.85 -33.40
C VAL A 16 1.73 10.67 -33.47
N ASN A 17 0.66 10.84 -34.25
CA ASN A 17 -0.59 10.06 -34.18
C ASN A 17 -0.51 8.60 -34.70
N LYS A 18 -1.33 7.74 -34.07
CA LYS A 18 -1.91 6.45 -34.55
C LYS A 18 -1.36 5.92 -35.90
N ARG A 19 -0.13 5.40 -35.87
CA ARG A 19 0.52 4.51 -36.86
C ARG A 19 1.48 3.56 -36.13
N PRO A 20 1.76 2.35 -36.66
CA PRO A 20 2.70 1.43 -36.02
C PRO A 20 4.10 2.06 -35.95
N PHE A 21 4.74 1.94 -34.79
CA PHE A 21 6.12 2.35 -34.58
C PHE A 21 7.08 1.33 -35.23
N SER A 22 7.42 1.54 -36.49
CA SER A 22 8.67 0.98 -37.05
C SER A 22 9.86 1.76 -36.51
N LEU A 23 10.93 1.05 -36.13
CA LEU A 23 12.11 1.64 -35.50
C LEU A 23 13.05 2.27 -36.56
N ASP A 24 12.51 3.28 -37.27
CA ASP A 24 13.09 3.82 -38.50
C ASP A 24 14.30 4.76 -38.28
N SER A 25 15.49 4.13 -38.20
CA SER A 25 16.79 4.68 -38.64
C SER A 25 17.36 5.92 -37.92
N VAL A 26 18.23 5.68 -36.94
CA VAL A 26 19.22 6.67 -36.47
C VAL A 26 20.60 6.35 -37.05
N ILE A 27 20.94 6.94 -38.20
CA ILE A 27 22.24 6.73 -38.86
C ILE A 27 23.32 7.61 -38.22
N TYR A 28 24.09 7.06 -37.28
CA TYR A 28 25.30 7.70 -36.76
C TYR A 28 26.45 7.65 -37.79
N SER A 29 26.71 8.77 -38.46
CA SER A 29 27.79 8.90 -39.45
C SER A 29 29.16 9.16 -38.80
N PHE A 30 29.84 8.11 -38.34
CA PHE A 30 31.22 8.21 -37.87
C PHE A 30 32.21 8.33 -39.04
N LYS A 31 32.95 9.45 -39.09
CA LYS A 31 33.94 9.75 -40.13
C LYS A 31 35.37 9.56 -39.60
N MET A 32 35.86 8.32 -39.58
CA MET A 32 37.27 8.03 -39.28
C MET A 32 38.16 8.15 -40.53
N CYS A 33 39.41 8.57 -40.33
CA CYS A 33 40.43 8.61 -41.39
C CYS A 33 41.40 7.42 -41.27
N SER A 34 41.51 6.64 -42.34
CA SER A 34 42.69 5.82 -42.74
C SER A 34 43.39 4.97 -41.66
N GLY A 35 43.21 3.64 -41.67
CA GLY A 35 44.06 2.80 -40.82
C GLY A 35 43.96 1.26 -40.89
N GLY A 36 42.95 0.65 -41.52
CA GLY A 36 42.83 -0.81 -41.54
C GLY A 36 41.70 -1.33 -42.43
N SER A 37 41.87 -2.55 -42.95
CA SER A 37 40.88 -3.21 -43.82
C SER A 37 39.91 -4.05 -42.98
N MET A 38 38.63 -3.72 -42.98
CA MET A 38 37.57 -4.56 -42.44
C MET A 38 36.43 -4.66 -43.46
N TRP A 39 35.78 -5.81 -43.55
CA TRP A 39 34.68 -6.04 -44.49
C TRP A 39 33.41 -5.35 -44.02
N VAL A 40 32.78 -4.57 -44.90
CA VAL A 40 31.43 -4.04 -44.64
C VAL A 40 30.44 -5.16 -44.92
N VAL A 41 29.93 -5.78 -43.86
CA VAL A 41 28.73 -6.62 -43.94
C VAL A 41 27.55 -5.69 -44.22
N LEU A 42 26.85 -5.93 -45.33
CA LEU A 42 25.62 -5.22 -45.63
C LEU A 42 24.50 -5.85 -44.80
N VAL A 43 24.27 -5.34 -43.59
CA VAL A 43 23.08 -5.72 -42.80
C VAL A 43 21.86 -5.15 -43.52
N GLY A 44 21.15 -6.00 -44.26
CA GLY A 44 19.79 -5.68 -44.69
C GLY A 44 18.90 -5.70 -43.46
N LEU A 45 18.31 -4.56 -43.11
CA LEU A 45 17.31 -4.52 -42.04
C LEU A 45 16.13 -5.41 -42.43
N LEU A 46 15.98 -6.53 -41.73
CA LEU A 46 14.72 -7.24 -41.66
C LEU A 46 13.78 -6.44 -40.74
N ILE A 47 12.52 -6.34 -41.16
CA ILE A 47 11.51 -5.55 -40.45
C ILE A 47 10.93 -6.44 -39.37
N PHE A 48 11.38 -6.26 -38.12
CA PHE A 48 10.71 -6.82 -36.95
C PHE A 48 9.25 -6.35 -36.92
N ARG A 49 8.34 -7.27 -36.58
CA ARG A 49 6.93 -6.97 -36.30
C ARG A 49 6.60 -7.19 -34.82
N GLU A 50 7.59 -6.93 -33.96
CA GLU A 50 7.34 -6.73 -32.54
C GLU A 50 6.76 -5.33 -32.33
N GLY A 51 5.84 -5.22 -31.38
CA GLY A 51 5.18 -3.96 -31.06
C GLY A 51 4.49 -4.01 -29.70
N ILE A 52 4.13 -2.84 -29.21
CA ILE A 52 3.37 -2.67 -27.98
C ILE A 52 2.23 -1.71 -28.31
N TRP A 53 0.99 -2.16 -28.12
CA TRP A 53 -0.16 -1.25 -28.03
C TRP A 53 -0.19 -0.72 -26.61
N ILE A 54 -0.28 0.60 -26.47
CA ILE A 54 -0.29 1.29 -25.18
C ILE A 54 -1.45 2.28 -25.20
N GLU A 55 -2.32 2.22 -24.19
CA GLU A 55 -3.27 3.30 -23.87
C GLU A 55 -2.71 4.08 -22.67
N THR A 56 -2.49 5.39 -22.84
CA THR A 56 -1.89 6.30 -21.82
C THR A 56 -2.41 7.74 -21.87
N THR A 57 -3.14 8.09 -22.92
CA THR A 57 -3.71 9.43 -23.11
C THR A 57 -5.23 9.36 -23.04
N GLN A 58 -5.86 10.49 -22.73
CA GLN A 58 -7.32 10.57 -22.73
C GLN A 58 -7.89 10.15 -24.09
N GLU A 59 -7.23 10.54 -25.19
CA GLU A 59 -7.62 10.18 -26.56
C GLU A 59 -7.29 8.73 -26.97
N ASP A 60 -6.63 7.95 -26.11
CA ASP A 60 -6.58 6.49 -26.21
C ASP A 60 -7.80 5.87 -25.53
N PHE A 61 -8.06 6.22 -24.26
CA PHE A 61 -9.18 5.64 -23.49
C PHE A 61 -10.58 6.10 -23.98
N ALA A 62 -10.69 7.28 -24.59
CA ALA A 62 -11.96 7.83 -25.05
C ALA A 62 -12.56 7.12 -26.29
N ASP A 63 -11.77 6.36 -27.05
CA ASP A 63 -12.32 5.52 -28.15
C ASP A 63 -12.80 4.12 -27.69
N GLY A 64 -12.78 3.88 -26.38
CA GLY A 64 -13.47 2.77 -25.72
C GLY A 64 -14.93 3.05 -25.33
N ILE A 65 -15.48 2.07 -24.60
CA ILE A 65 -16.89 1.99 -24.18
C ILE A 65 -16.93 1.92 -22.65
N TYR A 66 -17.76 2.76 -22.05
CA TYR A 66 -17.92 2.92 -20.60
C TYR A 66 -19.29 3.52 -20.28
N GLU A 67 -19.83 3.21 -19.11
CA GLU A 67 -21.13 3.67 -18.61
C GLU A 67 -20.99 4.87 -17.65
N ARG A 68 -22.13 5.52 -17.35
CA ARG A 68 -22.28 6.82 -16.64
C ARG A 68 -21.43 7.09 -15.38
N ASN A 69 -20.93 6.04 -14.72
CA ASN A 69 -20.21 6.12 -13.45
C ASN A 69 -18.68 6.26 -13.61
N ILE A 70 -18.13 5.95 -14.80
CA ILE A 70 -16.70 6.05 -15.14
C ILE A 70 -16.52 6.86 -16.43
N TYR A 71 -15.33 7.46 -16.60
CA TYR A 71 -15.02 8.24 -17.80
C TYR A 71 -13.51 8.22 -18.15
N ALA A 72 -13.21 8.50 -19.42
CA ALA A 72 -11.83 8.68 -19.90
C ALA A 72 -11.35 10.10 -19.58
N SER A 73 -10.57 10.27 -18.51
CA SER A 73 -10.13 11.58 -18.02
C SER A 73 -8.75 12.00 -18.54
N HIS A 74 -8.43 13.29 -18.41
CA HIS A 74 -7.08 13.84 -18.68
C HIS A 74 -6.12 13.73 -17.48
N ARG A 75 -6.51 13.08 -16.37
CA ARG A 75 -5.71 13.04 -15.14
C ARG A 75 -4.38 12.33 -15.41
N ASN A 76 -3.27 12.95 -14.99
CA ASN A 76 -1.88 12.53 -15.29
C ASN A 76 -1.50 12.38 -16.79
N GLY A 77 -2.40 12.69 -17.72
CA GLY A 77 -2.24 12.54 -19.17
C GLY A 77 -3.36 11.71 -19.81
N GLY A 78 -3.91 10.76 -19.06
CA GLY A 78 -4.96 9.84 -19.48
C GLY A 78 -5.26 8.86 -18.34
N ALA A 79 -6.53 8.61 -18.06
CA ALA A 79 -6.97 7.59 -17.11
C ALA A 79 -8.38 7.10 -17.43
N VAL A 80 -8.74 5.91 -16.97
CA VAL A 80 -10.14 5.53 -16.71
C VAL A 80 -10.36 5.62 -15.20
N GLU A 81 -11.27 6.50 -14.78
CA GLU A 81 -11.59 6.73 -13.37
C GLU A 81 -13.10 6.92 -13.16
N PHE A 82 -13.53 6.78 -11.91
CA PHE A 82 -14.91 7.02 -11.50
C PHE A 82 -15.24 8.51 -11.35
N VAL A 83 -16.52 8.84 -11.52
CA VAL A 83 -17.07 10.14 -11.09
C VAL A 83 -17.24 10.13 -9.57
N PHE A 84 -16.48 10.97 -8.85
CA PHE A 84 -16.44 10.98 -7.38
C PHE A 84 -17.71 11.60 -6.75
N LYS A 85 -18.77 10.81 -6.57
CA LYS A 85 -20.09 11.31 -6.13
C LYS A 85 -20.38 11.23 -4.62
N TYR A 86 -19.67 10.38 -3.86
CA TYR A 86 -20.20 9.85 -2.59
C TYR A 86 -19.43 10.21 -1.31
N ASP A 87 -18.09 10.22 -1.34
CA ASP A 87 -17.24 10.62 -0.21
C ASP A 87 -16.58 11.97 -0.55
N LEU A 88 -17.04 13.05 0.09
CA LEU A 88 -16.69 14.41 -0.29
C LEU A 88 -15.56 14.98 0.58
N ASP A 89 -15.51 14.68 1.90
CA ASP A 89 -14.35 15.06 2.74
C ASP A 89 -13.19 14.04 2.70
N ARG A 90 -13.36 12.92 1.98
CA ARG A 90 -12.40 11.85 1.73
C ARG A 90 -12.05 11.03 2.98
N ASN A 91 -13.05 10.77 3.83
CA ASN A 91 -12.89 10.04 5.10
C ASN A 91 -13.09 8.51 5.00
N GLY A 92 -13.58 8.00 3.86
CA GLY A 92 -13.86 6.57 3.65
C GLY A 92 -15.31 6.14 3.89
N TYR A 93 -16.24 7.07 4.04
CA TYR A 93 -17.68 6.83 4.22
C TYR A 93 -18.49 7.69 3.24
N ILE A 94 -19.76 7.34 3.03
CA ILE A 94 -20.68 8.10 2.18
C ILE A 94 -21.14 9.36 2.95
N ASP A 95 -21.25 10.48 2.25
CA ASP A 95 -21.83 11.73 2.75
C ASP A 95 -23.25 11.93 2.18
N LEU A 96 -24.15 12.55 2.96
CA LEU A 96 -25.57 12.73 2.57
C LEU A 96 -25.96 14.19 2.38
N PHE A 97 -26.59 14.51 1.24
CA PHE A 97 -26.97 15.88 0.90
C PHE A 97 -28.45 16.15 1.17
N THR A 98 -28.76 17.35 1.68
CA THR A 98 -30.13 17.77 2.04
C THR A 98 -30.40 19.22 1.64
N ALA A 99 -31.49 19.46 0.91
CA ALA A 99 -31.75 20.74 0.26
C ALA A 99 -33.03 21.40 0.78
N GLY A 100 -32.90 22.36 1.70
CA GLY A 100 -34.01 22.99 2.38
C GLY A 100 -34.81 23.97 1.50
N HIS A 101 -36.03 23.59 1.10
CA HIS A 101 -36.83 24.35 0.13
C HIS A 101 -37.26 25.75 0.57
N TYR A 102 -37.28 26.05 1.87
CA TYR A 102 -37.51 27.40 2.41
C TYR A 102 -36.29 27.97 3.14
N GLY A 103 -35.20 27.20 3.25
CA GLY A 103 -34.00 27.59 3.97
C GLY A 103 -33.05 28.47 3.16
N ASP A 104 -32.15 29.12 3.89
CA ASP A 104 -31.00 29.85 3.34
C ASP A 104 -29.74 28.96 3.19
N ASN A 105 -29.85 27.64 3.40
CA ASN A 105 -28.74 26.68 3.32
C ASN A 105 -29.18 25.30 2.79
N VAL A 106 -28.30 24.67 2.01
CA VAL A 106 -28.19 23.21 1.82
C VAL A 106 -27.26 22.66 2.92
N TYR A 107 -27.37 21.38 3.29
CA TYR A 107 -26.42 20.74 4.21
C TYR A 107 -25.86 19.44 3.64
N ILE A 108 -24.56 19.24 3.82
CA ILE A 108 -23.89 17.94 3.72
C ILE A 108 -23.77 17.38 5.15
N TYR A 109 -24.25 16.17 5.37
CA TYR A 109 -24.00 15.37 6.58
C TYR A 109 -22.84 14.43 6.30
N TRP A 110 -21.84 14.45 7.17
CA TRP A 110 -20.62 13.68 6.96
C TRP A 110 -20.77 12.27 7.57
N GLY A 111 -20.43 11.22 6.82
CA GLY A 111 -20.49 9.83 7.29
C GLY A 111 -19.24 9.41 8.08
N ASP A 112 -19.37 8.59 9.12
CA ASP A 112 -18.24 7.97 9.82
C ASP A 112 -18.58 6.57 10.36
N ALA A 113 -17.62 5.96 11.06
CA ALA A 113 -17.76 4.65 11.71
C ALA A 113 -18.90 4.55 12.74
N ASP A 114 -19.37 5.68 13.30
CA ASP A 114 -20.56 5.72 14.17
C ASP A 114 -21.86 6.00 13.38
N GLY A 115 -21.80 6.02 12.05
CA GLY A 115 -22.86 6.39 11.13
C GLY A 115 -22.98 7.91 10.92
N TYR A 116 -24.22 8.43 10.95
CA TYR A 116 -24.50 9.86 10.79
C TYR A 116 -24.99 10.50 12.08
N ARG A 117 -24.64 11.78 12.28
CA ARG A 117 -24.98 12.55 13.48
C ARG A 117 -25.65 13.90 13.14
N PRO A 118 -26.73 14.31 13.84
CA PRO A 118 -27.46 15.55 13.55
C PRO A 118 -26.63 16.85 13.54
N ASP A 119 -25.51 16.84 14.26
CA ASP A 119 -24.56 17.93 14.45
C ASP A 119 -23.32 17.83 13.55
N ARG A 120 -22.91 16.64 13.09
CA ARG A 120 -21.78 16.47 12.15
C ARG A 120 -22.22 16.77 10.71
N ARG A 121 -22.38 18.06 10.42
CA ARG A 121 -22.80 18.57 9.11
C ARG A 121 -22.19 19.92 8.78
N ARG A 122 -22.03 20.24 7.50
CA ARG A 122 -21.63 21.58 7.00
C ARG A 122 -22.79 22.25 6.27
N ALA A 123 -22.96 23.55 6.46
CA ALA A 123 -23.99 24.36 5.83
C ALA A 123 -23.44 25.11 4.61
N PHE A 124 -24.19 25.11 3.51
CA PHE A 124 -23.84 25.68 2.21
C PHE A 124 -24.83 26.81 1.85
N PRO A 125 -24.47 28.11 2.02
CA PRO A 125 -25.43 29.22 2.05
C PRO A 125 -26.11 29.57 0.71
N ILE A 126 -27.17 28.86 0.36
CA ILE A 126 -27.97 29.05 -0.87
C ILE A 126 -29.47 28.97 -0.58
N SER A 127 -30.26 29.82 -1.23
CA SER A 127 -31.68 30.01 -0.91
C SER A 127 -32.59 29.10 -1.74
N GLY A 128 -33.31 28.20 -1.06
CA GLY A 128 -34.19 27.21 -1.69
C GLY A 128 -33.46 25.90 -2.04
N GLY A 129 -34.26 24.85 -2.25
CA GLY A 129 -33.80 23.47 -2.36
C GLY A 129 -34.36 22.74 -3.58
N GLY A 130 -33.50 21.93 -4.17
CA GLY A 130 -33.68 21.02 -5.29
C GLY A 130 -32.51 20.03 -5.29
N ASN A 131 -32.26 19.34 -6.40
CA ASN A 131 -31.18 18.35 -6.46
C ASN A 131 -29.79 18.89 -6.19
N CYS A 132 -28.94 17.99 -5.69
CA CYS A 132 -27.50 18.15 -5.64
C CYS A 132 -26.82 16.92 -6.28
N ASP A 133 -25.62 17.11 -6.83
CA ASP A 133 -24.74 16.05 -7.36
C ASP A 133 -23.28 16.46 -7.08
N ALA A 134 -22.32 15.53 -7.14
CA ALA A 134 -20.92 15.78 -6.81
C ALA A 134 -19.95 15.09 -7.77
N ALA A 135 -18.80 15.71 -8.02
CA ALA A 135 -17.68 15.15 -8.77
C ALA A 135 -16.44 16.04 -8.65
N ASP A 136 -15.24 15.50 -8.91
CA ASP A 136 -14.05 16.33 -9.15
C ASP A 136 -14.10 16.94 -10.57
N LEU A 137 -14.82 18.07 -10.70
CA LEU A 137 -15.08 18.73 -11.99
C LEU A 137 -13.85 19.50 -12.49
N ASN A 138 -13.05 20.02 -11.56
CA ASN A 138 -11.88 20.82 -11.87
C ASN A 138 -10.60 19.96 -12.12
N ARG A 139 -10.57 18.74 -11.55
CA ARG A 139 -9.53 17.69 -11.61
C ARG A 139 -8.31 17.94 -10.72
N ASP A 140 -8.51 18.57 -9.55
CA ASP A 140 -7.47 18.73 -8.53
C ASP A 140 -7.33 17.51 -7.59
N GLY A 141 -8.32 16.62 -7.56
CA GLY A 141 -8.37 15.45 -6.69
C GLY A 141 -9.36 15.57 -5.52
N TYR A 142 -10.21 16.60 -5.48
CA TYR A 142 -11.24 16.80 -4.47
C TYR A 142 -12.63 16.96 -5.10
N PRO A 143 -13.68 16.32 -4.56
CA PRO A 143 -15.03 16.49 -5.10
C PRO A 143 -15.56 17.91 -4.92
N ASP A 144 -15.99 18.50 -6.03
CA ASP A 144 -16.80 19.71 -6.10
C ASP A 144 -18.29 19.34 -5.89
N PHE A 145 -19.09 20.26 -5.35
CA PHE A 145 -20.50 20.02 -5.02
C PHE A 145 -21.43 20.95 -5.80
N VAL A 146 -22.29 20.36 -6.64
CA VAL A 146 -23.23 21.04 -7.53
C VAL A 146 -24.60 21.09 -6.86
N VAL A 147 -25.23 22.26 -6.84
CA VAL A 147 -26.58 22.48 -6.31
C VAL A 147 -27.47 23.16 -7.36
N ALA A 148 -28.68 22.63 -7.54
CA ALA A 148 -29.73 23.12 -8.45
C ALA A 148 -30.99 23.59 -7.67
N PRO A 149 -30.97 24.79 -7.06
CA PRO A 149 -31.99 25.21 -6.09
C PRO A 149 -33.20 25.91 -6.73
N ASN A 150 -34.35 25.21 -6.82
CA ASN A 150 -35.58 25.56 -7.58
C ASN A 150 -36.31 26.90 -7.27
N ARG A 151 -35.67 27.82 -6.56
CA ARG A 151 -36.12 29.19 -6.29
C ARG A 151 -35.17 30.26 -6.84
N CYS A 152 -33.97 29.86 -7.24
CA CYS A 152 -33.01 30.72 -7.90
C CYS A 152 -33.25 30.73 -9.42
N LYS A 153 -32.33 31.39 -10.14
CA LYS A 153 -32.17 31.30 -11.60
C LYS A 153 -30.70 31.07 -11.95
N PHE A 154 -30.05 30.24 -11.15
CA PHE A 154 -28.66 29.86 -11.29
C PHE A 154 -28.43 28.56 -10.53
N ILE A 155 -27.60 27.68 -11.09
CA ILE A 155 -26.97 26.62 -10.30
C ILE A 155 -25.74 27.19 -9.59
N ARG A 156 -25.27 26.50 -8.56
CA ARG A 156 -24.01 26.84 -7.90
C ARG A 156 -23.12 25.61 -7.78
N ILE A 157 -21.84 25.80 -8.07
CA ILE A 157 -20.77 24.84 -7.79
C ILE A 157 -19.97 25.39 -6.60
N TYR A 158 -19.84 24.59 -5.54
CA TYR A 158 -18.91 24.82 -4.43
C TYR A 158 -17.66 23.99 -4.69
N TRP A 159 -16.49 24.61 -4.70
CA TRP A 159 -15.25 23.93 -5.11
C TRP A 159 -14.69 23.07 -3.97
N GLY A 160 -14.11 21.92 -4.33
CA GLY A 160 -13.56 20.92 -3.43
C GLY A 160 -12.35 21.38 -2.62
N THR A 161 -12.08 20.69 -1.52
CA THR A 161 -10.84 20.82 -0.74
C THR A 161 -10.50 19.46 -0.10
N SER A 162 -9.32 19.34 0.51
CA SER A 162 -8.94 18.19 1.34
C SER A 162 -9.74 18.03 2.65
N THR A 163 -10.82 18.79 2.81
CA THR A 163 -11.81 18.68 3.89
C THR A 163 -13.24 18.76 3.34
N GLY A 164 -13.41 18.40 2.06
CA GLY A 164 -14.66 18.55 1.31
C GLY A 164 -14.96 19.98 0.87
N PRO A 165 -16.06 20.20 0.12
CA PRO A 165 -16.37 21.48 -0.51
C PRO A 165 -16.38 22.68 0.45
N ASP A 166 -15.84 23.81 0.00
CA ASP A 166 -15.82 25.06 0.74
C ASP A 166 -17.13 25.86 0.50
N PRO A 167 -17.94 26.13 1.55
CA PRO A 167 -19.21 26.85 1.43
C PRO A 167 -19.06 28.34 1.03
N TYR A 168 -17.84 28.88 1.00
CA TYR A 168 -17.55 30.26 0.62
C TYR A 168 -16.83 30.38 -0.73
N ASN A 169 -16.09 29.36 -1.17
CA ASN A 169 -15.47 29.30 -2.49
C ASN A 169 -16.42 28.65 -3.52
N TYR A 170 -17.26 29.48 -4.16
CA TYR A 170 -18.25 29.00 -5.12
C TYR A 170 -18.37 29.85 -6.39
N GLN A 171 -18.93 29.24 -7.44
CA GLN A 171 -19.30 29.92 -8.69
C GLN A 171 -20.78 29.68 -9.03
N GLU A 172 -21.48 30.75 -9.43
CA GLU A 172 -22.88 30.71 -9.88
C GLU A 172 -22.96 30.74 -11.41
N PHE A 173 -23.82 29.89 -11.99
CA PHE A 173 -24.03 29.80 -13.44
C PHE A 173 -25.49 30.12 -13.78
N PRO A 174 -25.78 31.26 -14.44
CA PRO A 174 -27.14 31.77 -14.60
C PRO A 174 -27.96 30.99 -15.62
N LEU A 175 -29.14 30.55 -15.20
CA LEU A 175 -30.13 29.86 -16.03
C LEU A 175 -30.94 30.87 -16.88
N PRO A 176 -31.40 30.49 -18.09
CA PRO A 176 -32.16 31.37 -18.98
C PRO A 176 -33.60 31.67 -18.53
N ASP A 177 -33.70 32.46 -17.46
CA ASP A 177 -34.91 33.11 -16.91
C ASP A 177 -36.01 32.15 -16.38
N TYR A 178 -35.69 30.87 -16.17
CA TYR A 178 -36.49 29.87 -15.47
C TYR A 178 -35.86 29.45 -14.12
N LYS A 179 -36.47 28.46 -13.44
CA LYS A 179 -35.91 27.76 -12.26
C LYS A 179 -35.36 26.40 -12.69
N ASP A 180 -34.48 25.85 -11.88
CA ASP A 180 -33.98 24.48 -11.91
C ASP A 180 -34.77 23.51 -11.02
N GLU A 181 -34.48 22.21 -11.09
CA GLU A 181 -35.00 21.22 -10.12
C GLU A 181 -34.13 19.94 -10.00
N ALA A 182 -33.61 19.43 -11.12
CA ALA A 182 -32.68 18.30 -11.17
C ALA A 182 -31.32 18.66 -11.79
N CYS A 183 -30.27 18.00 -11.32
CA CYS A 183 -28.92 18.06 -11.89
C CYS A 183 -28.32 16.65 -12.03
N PHE A 184 -27.56 16.41 -13.09
CA PHE A 184 -26.77 15.19 -13.27
C PHE A 184 -25.39 15.55 -13.87
N VAL A 185 -24.33 14.99 -13.29
CA VAL A 185 -22.94 15.11 -13.76
C VAL A 185 -22.46 13.81 -14.41
N ALA A 186 -21.96 13.88 -15.64
CA ALA A 186 -21.32 12.81 -16.42
C ALA A 186 -20.52 13.40 -17.60
N ASP A 187 -19.58 12.66 -18.19
CA ASP A 187 -18.96 13.03 -19.48
C ASP A 187 -19.88 12.58 -20.63
N LEU A 188 -20.57 13.52 -21.29
CA LEU A 188 -21.59 13.21 -22.31
C LEU A 188 -21.05 13.24 -23.75
N ASN A 189 -19.84 13.79 -23.95
CA ASN A 189 -19.27 14.03 -25.28
C ASN A 189 -17.93 13.28 -25.52
N LYS A 190 -17.42 12.59 -24.49
CA LYS A 190 -16.15 11.85 -24.42
C LYS A 190 -14.88 12.70 -24.54
N ASP A 191 -14.94 14.00 -24.25
CA ASP A 191 -13.78 14.90 -24.26
C ASP A 191 -12.96 14.88 -22.96
N GLY A 192 -13.40 14.15 -21.94
CA GLY A 192 -12.69 13.97 -20.67
C GLY A 192 -12.85 15.13 -19.69
N TYR A 193 -13.87 15.95 -19.90
CA TYR A 193 -14.37 16.95 -18.97
C TYR A 193 -15.82 16.60 -18.62
N LEU A 194 -16.17 16.63 -17.34
CA LEU A 194 -17.52 16.31 -16.92
C LEU A 194 -18.49 17.44 -17.32
N ASP A 195 -19.65 17.07 -17.86
CA ASP A 195 -20.74 17.96 -18.21
C ASP A 195 -21.78 18.02 -17.08
N ILE A 196 -22.61 19.06 -17.08
CA ILE A 196 -23.68 19.25 -16.08
C ILE A 196 -25.02 19.47 -16.79
N VAL A 197 -25.92 18.49 -16.70
CA VAL A 197 -27.31 18.60 -17.21
C VAL A 197 -28.22 19.12 -16.12
N ILE A 198 -28.97 20.19 -16.40
CA ILE A 198 -29.89 20.85 -15.46
C ILE A 198 -31.32 20.88 -16.02
N ALA A 199 -32.25 20.24 -15.30
CA ALA A 199 -33.67 20.26 -15.59
C ALA A 199 -34.29 21.58 -15.16
N ALA A 200 -35.27 22.06 -15.93
CA ALA A 200 -35.89 23.36 -15.74
C ALA A 200 -37.38 23.27 -15.35
N TYR A 201 -37.70 23.71 -14.13
CA TYR A 201 -39.08 23.87 -13.67
C TYR A 201 -39.72 25.17 -14.22
N ASP A 202 -41.03 25.12 -14.48
CA ASP A 202 -41.80 26.19 -15.15
C ASP A 202 -41.30 26.55 -16.59
N ALA A 203 -40.62 25.64 -17.30
CA ALA A 203 -40.03 25.89 -18.63
C ALA A 203 -40.30 24.80 -19.70
N SER A 204 -40.04 25.13 -20.98
CA SER A 204 -40.09 24.20 -22.13
C SER A 204 -38.71 24.02 -22.81
N ASN A 205 -37.62 24.17 -22.05
CA ASN A 205 -36.26 23.79 -22.44
C ASN A 205 -35.47 23.44 -21.17
N PHE A 206 -34.53 22.50 -21.24
CA PHE A 206 -33.51 22.24 -20.22
C PHE A 206 -32.12 22.55 -20.78
N ILE A 207 -31.08 22.58 -19.93
CA ILE A 207 -29.73 23.05 -20.33
C ILE A 207 -28.63 22.05 -19.96
N ILE A 208 -27.67 21.88 -20.86
CA ILE A 208 -26.39 21.24 -20.61
C ILE A 208 -25.33 22.34 -20.52
N TYR A 209 -24.56 22.40 -19.44
CA TYR A 209 -23.31 23.15 -19.38
C TYR A 209 -22.17 22.21 -19.71
N TRP A 210 -21.46 22.50 -20.79
CA TRP A 210 -20.36 21.65 -21.26
C TRP A 210 -19.08 21.94 -20.47
N GLY A 211 -18.39 20.86 -20.08
CA GLY A 211 -17.05 20.91 -19.51
C GLY A 211 -16.04 21.57 -20.47
N SER A 212 -14.90 21.99 -19.92
CA SER A 212 -13.75 22.39 -20.74
C SER A 212 -12.46 22.50 -19.93
N LYS A 213 -11.33 22.60 -20.63
CA LYS A 213 -10.01 22.88 -20.05
C LYS A 213 -9.93 24.20 -19.30
N GLU A 214 -10.78 25.16 -19.65
CA GLU A 214 -10.91 26.46 -19.01
C GLU A 214 -12.01 26.47 -17.92
N GLY A 215 -12.57 25.31 -17.57
CA GLY A 215 -13.72 25.15 -16.68
C GLY A 215 -15.06 25.48 -17.36
N TYR A 216 -16.12 25.60 -16.57
CA TYR A 216 -17.46 25.92 -17.09
C TYR A 216 -17.61 27.39 -17.48
N ASN A 217 -18.40 27.63 -18.52
CA ASN A 217 -18.72 28.97 -19.01
C ASN A 217 -20.22 29.02 -19.40
N PRO A 218 -21.02 30.01 -18.94
CA PRO A 218 -22.43 30.15 -19.33
C PRO A 218 -22.71 30.39 -20.84
N ASN A 219 -21.66 30.42 -21.68
CA ASN A 219 -21.76 30.47 -23.14
C ASN A 219 -21.34 29.13 -23.79
N ASN A 220 -20.78 28.19 -23.03
CA ASN A 220 -20.44 26.83 -23.44
C ASN A 220 -21.58 25.90 -22.99
N SER A 221 -22.75 26.06 -23.60
CA SER A 221 -23.98 25.40 -23.14
C SER A 221 -24.97 25.15 -24.27
N THR A 222 -25.62 23.99 -24.26
CA THR A 222 -26.71 23.65 -25.18
C THR A 222 -28.04 23.71 -24.46
N LEU A 223 -29.03 24.41 -25.06
CA LEU A 223 -30.42 24.34 -24.65
C LEU A 223 -31.14 23.28 -25.49
N LEU A 224 -31.71 22.27 -24.84
CA LEU A 224 -32.52 21.23 -25.47
C LEU A 224 -34.00 21.49 -25.18
N PRO A 225 -34.90 21.26 -26.16
CA PRO A 225 -36.32 21.52 -25.99
C PRO A 225 -36.94 20.53 -25.00
N SER A 226 -37.99 20.96 -24.30
CA SER A 226 -38.86 20.06 -23.53
C SER A 226 -40.32 20.49 -23.69
N ASP A 227 -41.25 19.61 -23.33
CA ASP A 227 -42.67 19.89 -23.50
C ASP A 227 -43.16 20.90 -22.43
N TRP A 228 -43.15 20.48 -21.15
CA TRP A 228 -43.39 21.37 -20.02
C TRP A 228 -42.81 20.85 -18.71
N SER A 229 -42.05 21.72 -18.02
CA SER A 229 -41.54 21.58 -16.66
C SER A 229 -40.81 20.26 -16.37
N CYS A 230 -39.50 20.24 -16.65
CA CYS A 230 -38.64 19.09 -16.40
C CYS A 230 -38.36 18.96 -14.90
N HIS A 231 -38.73 17.83 -14.30
CA HIS A 231 -38.58 17.61 -12.85
C HIS A 231 -37.42 16.67 -12.48
N ASN A 232 -37.14 15.62 -13.25
CA ASN A 232 -36.02 14.71 -12.99
C ASN A 232 -35.26 14.31 -14.27
N ILE A 233 -34.00 13.93 -14.10
CA ILE A 233 -33.08 13.46 -15.14
C ILE A 233 -32.42 12.17 -14.67
N GLU A 234 -32.41 11.16 -15.53
CA GLU A 234 -31.45 10.05 -15.46
C GLU A 234 -30.63 9.97 -16.77
N VAL A 235 -29.40 9.48 -16.65
CA VAL A 235 -28.40 9.36 -17.73
C VAL A 235 -27.92 7.91 -17.79
N ALA A 236 -27.81 7.32 -18.98
CA ALA A 236 -27.27 5.98 -19.24
C ALA A 236 -27.12 5.75 -20.75
N ASP A 237 -26.41 4.72 -21.21
CA ASP A 237 -26.59 4.23 -22.59
C ASP A 237 -27.88 3.37 -22.69
N PHE A 238 -29.01 4.00 -23.07
CA PHE A 238 -30.31 3.32 -23.12
C PHE A 238 -30.50 2.48 -24.40
N ASN A 239 -29.72 2.73 -25.46
CA ASN A 239 -29.90 2.09 -26.77
C ASN A 239 -28.76 1.11 -27.17
N LYS A 240 -27.64 1.12 -26.43
CA LYS A 240 -26.38 0.37 -26.62
C LYS A 240 -25.53 0.80 -27.82
N ASP A 241 -25.58 2.08 -28.21
CA ASP A 241 -24.75 2.69 -29.26
C ASP A 241 -23.44 3.29 -28.76
N GLN A 242 -23.19 3.25 -27.43
CA GLN A 242 -21.97 3.66 -26.72
C GLN A 242 -21.88 5.16 -26.42
N TRP A 243 -22.98 5.91 -26.53
CA TRP A 243 -23.14 7.28 -26.03
C TRP A 243 -24.10 7.34 -24.84
N LEU A 244 -23.94 8.35 -23.98
CA LEU A 244 -24.86 8.56 -22.85
C LEU A 244 -26.09 9.35 -23.31
N ASP A 245 -27.26 8.72 -23.19
CA ASP A 245 -28.58 9.27 -23.45
C ASP A 245 -29.13 10.02 -22.21
N LEU A 246 -30.12 10.90 -22.41
CA LEU A 246 -30.78 11.65 -21.33
C LEU A 246 -32.28 11.32 -21.26
N CYS A 247 -32.76 10.75 -20.16
CA CYS A 247 -34.18 10.53 -19.92
C CYS A 247 -34.75 11.61 -18.98
N ILE A 248 -35.78 12.32 -19.45
CA ILE A 248 -36.32 13.54 -18.85
C ILE A 248 -37.78 13.33 -18.46
N VAL A 249 -38.10 13.56 -17.18
CA VAL A 249 -39.49 13.59 -16.67
C VAL A 249 -40.09 14.97 -16.88
N ASN A 250 -41.24 15.07 -17.55
CA ASN A 250 -41.98 16.33 -17.77
C ASN A 250 -43.33 16.30 -17.05
N MET A 251 -43.64 17.36 -16.32
CA MET A 251 -44.84 17.45 -15.50
C MET A 251 -46.07 18.01 -16.25
N HIS A 252 -47.21 18.01 -15.56
CA HIS A 252 -48.46 18.71 -15.87
C HIS A 252 -49.13 18.25 -17.18
N GLY A 253 -49.01 16.95 -17.49
CA GLY A 253 -49.52 16.34 -18.70
C GLY A 253 -48.57 16.46 -19.91
N GLY A 254 -47.31 16.85 -19.69
CA GLY A 254 -46.28 16.76 -20.71
C GLY A 254 -45.91 15.33 -21.09
N TYR A 255 -45.13 15.16 -22.16
CA TYR A 255 -44.52 13.88 -22.52
C TYR A 255 -43.15 13.70 -21.87
N ASN A 256 -42.91 12.56 -21.21
CA ASN A 256 -41.56 12.14 -20.81
C ASN A 256 -40.75 11.81 -22.08
N CYS A 257 -39.47 12.19 -22.11
CA CYS A 257 -38.65 12.12 -23.33
C CYS A 257 -37.30 11.46 -23.06
N ILE A 258 -36.83 10.67 -24.02
CA ILE A 258 -35.42 10.24 -24.12
C ILE A 258 -34.77 11.02 -25.25
N PHE A 259 -33.65 11.68 -24.96
CA PHE A 259 -32.78 12.34 -25.94
C PHE A 259 -31.60 11.43 -26.19
N TRP A 260 -31.42 11.05 -27.46
CA TRP A 260 -30.42 10.06 -27.83
C TRP A 260 -29.05 10.72 -28.02
N GLY A 261 -28.02 10.19 -27.37
CA GLY A 261 -26.64 10.64 -27.50
C GLY A 261 -26.07 10.30 -28.88
N SER A 262 -25.02 11.02 -29.31
CA SER A 262 -24.27 10.69 -30.53
C SER A 262 -22.99 11.51 -30.63
N GLU A 263 -22.13 11.21 -31.61
CA GLU A 263 -20.98 12.05 -32.02
C GLU A 263 -21.39 13.49 -32.42
N ASN A 264 -22.67 13.74 -32.70
CA ASN A 264 -23.25 15.05 -33.04
C ASN A 264 -24.03 15.67 -31.86
N GLY A 265 -24.07 15.00 -30.71
CA GLY A 265 -24.92 15.34 -29.57
C GLY A 265 -26.39 14.92 -29.75
N PHE A 266 -27.26 15.58 -28.99
CA PHE A 266 -28.66 15.20 -28.76
C PHE A 266 -29.62 15.73 -29.84
N GLU A 267 -29.45 15.34 -31.10
CA GLU A 267 -30.35 15.76 -32.20
C GLU A 267 -31.65 14.94 -32.30
N ASP A 268 -31.63 13.64 -31.95
CA ASP A 268 -32.80 12.75 -32.00
C ASP A 268 -33.50 12.63 -30.63
N THR A 269 -34.81 12.41 -30.63
CA THR A 269 -35.62 12.36 -29.39
C THR A 269 -36.84 11.45 -29.53
N THR A 270 -37.03 10.55 -28.56
CA THR A 270 -38.23 9.71 -28.44
C THR A 270 -39.12 10.24 -27.31
N MET A 271 -40.38 10.59 -27.63
CA MET A 271 -41.39 10.88 -26.62
C MET A 271 -42.08 9.59 -26.18
N LEU A 272 -41.97 9.25 -24.90
CA LEU A 272 -42.63 8.10 -24.27
C LEU A 272 -44.14 8.39 -24.10
N GLN A 273 -44.96 7.32 -24.07
CA GLN A 273 -46.41 7.48 -24.09
C GLN A 273 -46.96 8.16 -22.81
N SER A 274 -47.39 9.40 -22.94
CA SER A 274 -48.07 10.15 -21.87
C SER A 274 -49.57 9.86 -21.77
N PHE A 275 -50.13 10.21 -20.61
CA PHE A 275 -51.54 10.11 -20.22
C PHE A 275 -51.91 11.35 -19.39
N ASP A 276 -53.14 11.48 -18.87
CA ASP A 276 -53.54 12.60 -18.00
C ASP A 276 -52.97 12.47 -16.56
N TRP A 277 -51.64 12.50 -16.40
CA TRP A 277 -50.94 12.32 -15.11
C TRP A 277 -49.76 13.27 -14.89
N ASP A 278 -49.31 13.37 -13.64
CA ASP A 278 -48.26 14.30 -13.19
C ASP A 278 -47.04 13.49 -12.71
N ALA A 279 -46.28 12.96 -13.68
CA ALA A 279 -45.05 12.21 -13.46
C ALA A 279 -43.98 13.08 -12.78
N HIS A 280 -43.15 12.49 -11.93
CA HIS A 280 -42.31 13.24 -10.98
C HIS A 280 -40.88 12.70 -10.87
N GLY A 281 -40.72 11.50 -10.31
CA GLY A 281 -39.44 10.82 -10.18
C GLY A 281 -39.22 9.77 -11.26
N LEU A 282 -37.95 9.42 -11.43
CA LEU A 282 -37.43 8.44 -12.39
C LEU A 282 -36.28 7.69 -11.74
N SER A 283 -36.25 6.36 -11.91
CA SER A 283 -35.12 5.48 -11.60
C SER A 283 -34.88 4.52 -12.76
N VAL A 284 -33.64 4.03 -12.91
CA VAL A 284 -33.18 3.23 -14.05
C VAL A 284 -32.38 2.02 -13.58
N ALA A 285 -32.78 0.82 -13.98
CA ALA A 285 -32.04 -0.44 -13.74
C ALA A 285 -32.50 -1.55 -14.70
N ASP A 286 -31.75 -2.64 -14.81
CA ASP A 286 -32.16 -3.87 -15.52
C ASP A 286 -32.90 -4.76 -14.51
N LEU A 287 -34.22 -4.64 -14.46
CA LEU A 287 -35.06 -5.16 -13.38
C LEU A 287 -35.55 -6.60 -13.64
N ASP A 288 -35.42 -7.13 -14.86
CA ASP A 288 -35.71 -8.52 -15.22
C ASP A 288 -34.46 -9.34 -15.66
N ASN A 289 -33.28 -8.72 -15.68
CA ASN A 289 -32.00 -9.31 -16.09
C ASN A 289 -32.00 -9.79 -17.55
N ASN A 290 -32.63 -9.01 -18.44
CA ASN A 290 -32.63 -9.27 -19.88
C ASN A 290 -31.44 -8.64 -20.63
N GLY A 291 -30.68 -7.77 -19.96
CA GLY A 291 -29.50 -7.08 -20.47
C GLY A 291 -29.75 -5.64 -20.93
N TYR A 292 -31.00 -5.16 -20.92
CA TYR A 292 -31.39 -3.80 -21.28
C TYR A 292 -31.90 -3.06 -20.03
N LEU A 293 -31.79 -1.73 -20.02
CA LEU A 293 -32.27 -0.92 -18.90
C LEU A 293 -33.80 -0.73 -18.99
N ASP A 294 -34.44 -0.70 -17.84
CA ASP A 294 -35.85 -0.36 -17.64
C ASP A 294 -36.02 1.01 -17.01
N LEU A 295 -37.19 1.62 -17.17
CA LEU A 295 -37.52 2.93 -16.59
C LEU A 295 -38.67 2.81 -15.58
N ILE A 296 -38.42 3.19 -14.33
CA ILE A 296 -39.46 3.33 -13.29
C ILE A 296 -39.88 4.80 -13.25
N PHE A 297 -41.12 5.09 -13.66
CA PHE A 297 -41.70 6.43 -13.51
C PHE A 297 -42.75 6.46 -12.39
N THR A 298 -42.77 7.55 -11.63
CA THR A 298 -43.64 7.74 -10.44
C THR A 298 -44.52 8.98 -10.58
N GLY A 299 -45.73 8.96 -10.01
CA GLY A 299 -46.68 10.07 -10.10
C GLY A 299 -46.98 10.80 -8.78
N CYS A 300 -47.49 12.03 -8.91
CA CYS A 300 -47.88 12.90 -7.78
C CYS A 300 -49.21 13.65 -8.02
N ARG A 301 -49.50 14.70 -7.24
CA ARG A 301 -50.70 15.59 -7.31
C ARG A 301 -52.06 14.89 -7.39
N GLY A 302 -52.17 13.67 -6.86
CA GLY A 302 -53.38 12.85 -6.82
C GLY A 302 -53.27 11.53 -7.57
N PHE A 303 -52.19 11.32 -8.33
CA PHE A 303 -51.92 10.07 -9.03
C PHE A 303 -51.35 9.01 -8.08
N GLN A 304 -51.89 7.80 -8.08
CA GLN A 304 -51.59 6.77 -7.07
C GLN A 304 -50.77 5.60 -7.61
N GLU A 305 -50.27 5.73 -8.84
CA GLU A 305 -49.63 4.67 -9.60
C GLU A 305 -48.19 5.01 -9.99
N ALA A 306 -47.33 4.00 -9.96
CA ALA A 306 -46.02 3.99 -10.62
C ALA A 306 -46.04 3.00 -11.79
N PHE A 307 -45.22 3.26 -12.81
CA PHE A 307 -45.15 2.46 -14.03
C PHE A 307 -43.72 2.02 -14.33
N ILE A 308 -43.58 0.74 -14.66
CA ILE A 308 -42.37 0.20 -15.26
C ILE A 308 -42.55 0.22 -16.78
N TYR A 309 -41.52 0.66 -17.48
CA TYR A 309 -41.37 0.53 -18.93
C TYR A 309 -40.23 -0.44 -19.16
N TRP A 310 -40.55 -1.69 -19.51
CA TRP A 310 -39.54 -2.70 -19.80
C TRP A 310 -38.75 -2.30 -21.06
N GLY A 311 -37.43 -2.36 -20.99
CA GLY A 311 -36.52 -2.20 -22.11
C GLY A 311 -36.35 -3.51 -22.87
N ASP A 312 -36.36 -3.45 -24.20
CA ASP A 312 -35.90 -4.55 -25.05
C ASP A 312 -35.20 -3.99 -26.31
N SER A 313 -34.68 -4.88 -27.15
CA SER A 313 -34.12 -4.56 -28.49
C SER A 313 -34.99 -3.71 -29.42
N SER A 314 -36.28 -3.53 -29.09
CA SER A 314 -37.29 -2.74 -29.80
C SER A 314 -37.51 -1.35 -29.19
N GLY A 315 -36.85 -1.04 -28.06
CA GLY A 315 -37.09 0.13 -27.22
C GLY A 315 -38.06 -0.12 -26.06
N PHE A 316 -38.44 0.96 -25.38
CA PHE A 316 -39.18 0.92 -24.11
C PHE A 316 -40.68 0.70 -24.27
N ASN A 317 -41.23 -0.30 -23.58
CA ASN A 317 -42.65 -0.65 -23.63
C ASN A 317 -43.28 -0.62 -22.22
N ARG A 318 -44.29 0.25 -22.01
CA ARG A 318 -45.07 0.24 -20.76
C ARG A 318 -45.88 -1.05 -20.64
N SER A 319 -45.75 -1.69 -19.50
CA SER A 319 -46.24 -3.03 -19.20
C SER A 319 -47.08 -3.02 -17.91
N ASP A 320 -46.43 -2.66 -16.81
CA ASP A 320 -46.89 -2.90 -15.46
C ASP A 320 -47.33 -1.61 -14.76
N THR A 321 -48.01 -1.78 -13.64
CA THR A 321 -48.67 -0.70 -12.90
C THR A 321 -48.76 -1.08 -11.43
N LEU A 322 -48.00 -0.37 -10.61
CA LEU A 322 -47.89 -0.60 -9.18
C LEU A 322 -48.71 0.48 -8.46
N HIS A 323 -49.64 0.08 -7.59
CA HIS A 323 -50.51 1.01 -6.85
C HIS A 323 -49.78 1.49 -5.58
N THR A 324 -48.69 2.22 -5.81
CA THR A 324 -47.77 2.74 -4.78
C THR A 324 -48.36 3.85 -3.93
N ASP A 325 -49.50 4.44 -4.30
CA ASP A 325 -49.88 5.83 -3.96
C ASP A 325 -48.86 6.86 -4.49
N GLN A 326 -49.12 8.14 -4.19
CA GLN A 326 -48.32 9.30 -4.63
C GLN A 326 -46.86 9.19 -4.17
N CYS A 327 -45.93 9.21 -5.12
CA CYS A 327 -44.49 9.09 -4.94
C CYS A 327 -43.78 10.36 -5.42
N TYR A 328 -44.02 11.46 -4.71
CA TYR A 328 -43.36 12.74 -4.95
C TYR A 328 -41.83 12.65 -4.89
N GLY A 329 -41.30 11.85 -3.96
CA GLY A 329 -39.86 11.60 -3.86
C GLY A 329 -39.31 10.59 -4.86
N GLY A 330 -40.10 10.11 -5.81
CA GLY A 330 -39.64 9.10 -6.76
C GLY A 330 -39.41 7.73 -6.15
N SER A 331 -38.31 7.11 -6.56
CA SER A 331 -37.93 5.74 -6.24
C SER A 331 -36.40 5.59 -6.10
N SER A 332 -35.96 4.44 -5.64
CA SER A 332 -34.56 3.99 -5.66
C SER A 332 -34.53 2.46 -5.83
N VAL A 333 -33.42 1.92 -6.33
CA VAL A 333 -33.31 0.48 -6.69
C VAL A 333 -32.03 -0.14 -6.11
N GLY A 334 -32.12 -1.35 -5.58
CA GLY A 334 -31.03 -2.19 -5.08
C GLY A 334 -31.56 -3.57 -4.64
N ASP A 335 -30.72 -4.57 -4.42
CA ASP A 335 -31.14 -5.86 -3.82
C ASP A 335 -31.03 -5.74 -2.28
N LEU A 336 -32.13 -5.35 -1.63
CA LEU A 336 -32.13 -5.10 -0.17
C LEU A 336 -32.31 -6.38 0.64
N ASN A 337 -32.69 -7.50 0.02
CA ASN A 337 -32.98 -8.77 0.69
C ASN A 337 -31.95 -9.89 0.41
N LYS A 338 -31.09 -9.69 -0.61
CA LYS A 338 -30.00 -10.56 -1.08
C LYS A 338 -30.49 -11.88 -1.70
N ASP A 339 -31.61 -11.86 -2.41
CA ASP A 339 -32.10 -13.01 -3.20
C ASP A 339 -31.68 -13.00 -4.68
N GLY A 340 -31.03 -11.93 -5.15
CA GLY A 340 -30.54 -11.79 -6.51
C GLY A 340 -31.54 -11.15 -7.49
N TYR A 341 -32.65 -10.63 -7.00
CA TYR A 341 -33.54 -9.74 -7.75
C TYR A 341 -33.44 -8.33 -7.18
N LEU A 342 -33.55 -7.31 -8.04
CA LEU A 342 -33.60 -5.92 -7.57
C LEU A 342 -34.95 -5.65 -6.89
N ASP A 343 -34.92 -4.91 -5.80
CA ASP A 343 -36.08 -4.37 -5.09
C ASP A 343 -36.26 -2.88 -5.43
N ILE A 344 -37.50 -2.39 -5.36
CA ILE A 344 -37.82 -0.97 -5.63
C ILE A 344 -38.33 -0.30 -4.36
N VAL A 345 -37.59 0.67 -3.85
CA VAL A 345 -37.99 1.56 -2.77
C VAL A 345 -38.80 2.73 -3.35
N PHE A 346 -39.96 3.04 -2.79
CA PHE A 346 -40.83 4.15 -3.21
C PHE A 346 -40.95 5.24 -2.14
N HIS A 347 -40.53 6.45 -2.49
CA HIS A 347 -40.46 7.61 -1.59
C HIS A 347 -41.78 8.39 -1.64
N ARG A 348 -42.75 7.89 -0.87
CA ARG A 348 -44.17 8.33 -0.89
C ARG A 348 -44.36 9.73 -0.29
N GLY A 349 -45.11 10.60 -0.97
CA GLY A 349 -45.18 12.02 -0.62
C GLY A 349 -46.29 12.85 -1.29
N TRP A 350 -46.49 14.04 -0.71
CA TRP A 350 -47.29 15.19 -1.17
C TRP A 350 -48.79 15.01 -1.46
N GLN A 351 -49.60 14.75 -0.43
CA GLN A 351 -50.96 15.33 -0.33
C GLN A 351 -51.56 15.27 1.10
N PRO A 352 -52.45 16.21 1.50
CA PRO A 352 -53.06 16.19 2.83
C PRO A 352 -54.10 15.06 2.98
N GLY A 353 -53.81 14.06 3.82
CA GLY A 353 -54.79 13.08 4.32
C GLY A 353 -54.63 11.63 3.85
N VAL A 354 -53.54 11.30 3.13
CA VAL A 354 -53.17 9.92 2.74
C VAL A 354 -52.07 9.41 3.69
N SER A 355 -51.92 8.08 3.82
CA SER A 355 -50.92 7.46 4.70
C SER A 355 -49.58 7.27 3.99
N LEU A 356 -48.72 8.29 4.03
CA LEU A 356 -47.46 8.42 3.27
C LEU A 356 -46.25 7.67 3.89
N THR A 357 -46.43 6.45 4.41
CA THR A 357 -45.32 5.59 4.89
C THR A 357 -44.51 5.03 3.71
N PRO A 358 -43.18 5.21 3.60
CA PRO A 358 -42.39 4.60 2.53
C PRO A 358 -42.59 3.07 2.41
N CYS A 359 -42.36 2.51 1.22
CA CYS A 359 -42.45 1.07 1.00
C CYS A 359 -41.40 0.53 0.04
N ILE A 360 -41.08 -0.75 0.23
CA ILE A 360 -40.25 -1.57 -0.64
C ILE A 360 -41.19 -2.51 -1.39
N TYR A 361 -41.08 -2.58 -2.72
CA TYR A 361 -41.64 -3.67 -3.53
C TYR A 361 -40.52 -4.66 -3.78
N TRP A 362 -40.70 -5.89 -3.30
CA TRP A 362 -39.68 -6.92 -3.39
C TRP A 362 -39.66 -7.54 -4.79
N GLY A 363 -38.47 -7.73 -5.33
CA GLY A 363 -38.22 -8.42 -6.60
C GLY A 363 -38.65 -9.89 -6.57
N SER A 364 -38.73 -10.52 -7.75
CA SER A 364 -38.88 -11.98 -7.89
C SER A 364 -38.77 -12.44 -9.35
N GLU A 365 -38.64 -13.75 -9.57
CA GLU A 365 -38.84 -14.43 -10.87
C GLU A 365 -40.21 -14.09 -11.52
N SER A 366 -41.18 -13.62 -10.73
CA SER A 366 -42.52 -13.20 -11.19
C SER A 366 -42.71 -11.67 -11.33
N GLY A 367 -41.63 -10.89 -11.20
CA GLY A 367 -41.67 -9.43 -11.21
C GLY A 367 -42.28 -8.83 -9.94
N TYR A 368 -42.74 -7.58 -10.05
CA TYR A 368 -43.23 -6.77 -8.94
C TYR A 368 -44.75 -6.83 -8.77
N SER A 369 -45.25 -6.73 -7.53
CA SER A 369 -46.68 -6.80 -7.24
C SER A 369 -47.07 -6.03 -5.97
N ASP A 370 -48.26 -5.44 -5.95
CA ASP A 370 -48.85 -4.80 -4.77
C ASP A 370 -49.07 -5.74 -3.57
N THR A 371 -48.99 -7.05 -3.79
CA THR A 371 -49.03 -8.07 -2.73
C THR A 371 -47.65 -8.44 -2.20
N ASN A 372 -46.57 -8.09 -2.90
CA ASN A 372 -45.18 -8.39 -2.54
C ASN A 372 -44.45 -7.11 -2.10
N ARG A 373 -44.98 -6.41 -1.09
CA ARG A 373 -44.44 -5.14 -0.62
C ARG A 373 -44.48 -4.99 0.90
N THR A 374 -43.49 -4.31 1.46
CA THR A 374 -43.37 -3.98 2.89
C THR A 374 -43.40 -2.47 3.08
N PHE A 375 -44.20 -1.98 4.05
CA PHE A 375 -44.12 -0.59 4.52
C PHE A 375 -43.15 -0.51 5.69
N PHE A 376 -42.22 0.43 5.67
CA PHE A 376 -41.18 0.61 6.70
C PHE A 376 -41.21 2.01 7.33
N GLY A 377 -40.54 2.18 8.47
CA GLY A 377 -40.53 3.45 9.19
C GLY A 377 -41.93 3.95 9.60
N PHE A 378 -42.26 5.18 9.19
CA PHE A 378 -43.50 5.88 9.57
C PHE A 378 -43.92 6.87 8.46
N PRO A 379 -45.13 7.45 8.49
CA PRO A 379 -45.55 8.42 7.48
C PRO A 379 -44.65 9.66 7.47
N ILE A 380 -44.02 9.91 6.33
CA ILE A 380 -43.22 11.11 6.04
C ILE A 380 -43.74 11.76 4.75
N GLU A 381 -43.34 12.99 4.45
CA GLU A 381 -43.62 13.58 3.13
C GLU A 381 -42.38 13.41 2.27
N GLY A 382 -42.21 12.19 1.74
CA GLY A 382 -41.02 11.79 0.98
C GLY A 382 -40.80 12.68 -0.24
N SER A 383 -39.60 13.22 -0.35
CA SER A 383 -39.17 14.14 -1.41
C SER A 383 -37.88 13.69 -2.11
N GLY A 384 -37.43 12.48 -1.86
CA GLY A 384 -36.24 11.87 -2.47
C GLY A 384 -35.67 10.76 -1.62
N GLY A 385 -34.59 10.16 -2.12
CA GLY A 385 -33.80 9.21 -1.38
C GLY A 385 -32.78 8.47 -2.25
N THR A 386 -32.01 7.61 -1.60
CA THR A 386 -31.17 6.60 -2.27
C THR A 386 -31.00 5.37 -1.38
N VAL A 387 -30.45 4.30 -1.96
CA VAL A 387 -30.14 3.03 -1.29
C VAL A 387 -28.65 2.76 -1.46
N ALA A 388 -27.97 2.47 -0.35
CA ALA A 388 -26.58 2.04 -0.28
C ALA A 388 -26.31 1.44 1.10
N ASP A 389 -25.24 0.67 1.25
CA ASP A 389 -24.67 0.38 2.58
C ASP A 389 -23.95 1.64 3.08
N PHE A 390 -24.51 2.36 4.06
CA PHE A 390 -23.92 3.61 4.56
C PHE A 390 -23.04 3.40 5.79
N ASN A 391 -23.26 2.34 6.57
CA ASN A 391 -22.53 2.08 7.82
C ASN A 391 -21.36 1.06 7.65
N GLN A 392 -21.29 0.38 6.50
CA GLN A 392 -20.35 -0.69 6.15
C GLN A 392 -20.52 -1.98 6.97
N ASP A 393 -21.74 -2.30 7.40
CA ASP A 393 -22.10 -3.60 8.00
C ASP A 393 -22.41 -4.69 6.95
N GLY A 394 -22.66 -4.28 5.70
CA GLY A 394 -22.87 -5.13 4.55
C GLY A 394 -24.32 -5.29 4.12
N ASP A 395 -25.32 -4.89 4.91
CA ASP A 395 -26.73 -4.79 4.48
C ASP A 395 -27.01 -3.41 3.84
N LEU A 396 -28.01 -3.32 2.95
CA LEU A 396 -28.35 -2.04 2.30
C LEU A 396 -29.29 -1.21 3.18
N ASP A 397 -28.93 0.05 3.39
CA ASP A 397 -29.73 1.06 4.09
C ASP A 397 -30.60 1.88 3.13
N ILE A 398 -31.58 2.60 3.68
CA ILE A 398 -32.44 3.52 2.90
C ILE A 398 -32.34 4.93 3.46
N PHE A 399 -31.84 5.87 2.64
CA PHE A 399 -31.96 7.30 2.92
C PHE A 399 -33.24 7.86 2.27
N CYS A 400 -34.03 8.62 3.03
CA CYS A 400 -35.25 9.30 2.58
C CYS A 400 -35.19 10.80 2.90
N ASN A 401 -35.22 11.65 1.87
CA ASN A 401 -35.45 13.09 2.04
C ASN A 401 -36.91 13.35 2.43
N SER A 402 -37.18 14.32 3.31
CA SER A 402 -38.57 14.64 3.71
C SER A 402 -38.89 16.15 3.82
N TYR A 403 -40.05 16.51 3.28
CA TYR A 403 -40.49 17.89 3.07
C TYR A 403 -41.21 18.53 4.27
N SER A 404 -41.76 17.78 5.24
CA SER A 404 -42.57 18.40 6.33
C SER A 404 -42.37 17.88 7.74
N THR A 405 -41.54 16.85 7.93
CA THR A 405 -41.13 16.34 9.25
C THR A 405 -40.08 17.22 9.96
N GLY A 406 -39.39 18.09 9.22
CA GLY A 406 -38.24 18.85 9.71
C GLY A 406 -36.97 18.01 9.87
N ASN A 407 -36.96 16.77 9.37
CA ASN A 407 -35.82 15.87 9.36
C ASN A 407 -35.92 14.94 8.14
N SER A 408 -34.81 14.68 7.47
CA SER A 408 -34.64 13.53 6.57
C SER A 408 -34.15 12.32 7.39
N TYR A 409 -34.25 11.11 6.86
CA TYR A 409 -34.05 9.89 7.64
C TYR A 409 -33.17 8.87 6.94
N VAL A 410 -32.26 8.25 7.68
CA VAL A 410 -31.57 7.02 7.27
C VAL A 410 -32.22 5.87 8.05
N TYR A 411 -32.81 4.91 7.36
CA TYR A 411 -33.37 3.68 7.92
C TYR A 411 -32.35 2.56 7.74
N TRP A 412 -31.91 1.97 8.85
CA TRP A 412 -30.80 1.02 8.85
C TRP A 412 -31.27 -0.39 8.46
N GLY A 413 -30.50 -1.07 7.62
CA GLY A 413 -30.77 -2.42 7.16
C GLY A 413 -30.61 -3.49 8.26
N PRO A 414 -30.94 -4.76 7.95
CA PRO A 414 -31.80 -5.22 6.85
C PRO A 414 -33.30 -5.18 7.23
N ASP A 415 -33.65 -4.73 8.45
CA ASP A 415 -35.04 -4.76 8.97
C ASP A 415 -35.78 -3.41 8.91
N PHE A 416 -35.06 -2.30 8.71
CA PHE A 416 -35.59 -0.94 8.59
C PHE A 416 -36.45 -0.48 9.78
N THR A 417 -36.27 -1.11 10.95
CA THR A 417 -36.98 -0.77 12.19
C THR A 417 -36.28 0.32 13.00
N THR A 418 -34.97 0.50 12.82
CA THR A 418 -34.18 1.57 13.43
C THR A 418 -33.83 2.65 12.41
N TYR A 419 -33.61 3.88 12.88
CA TYR A 419 -33.32 5.01 12.00
C TYR A 419 -32.54 6.12 12.70
N THR A 420 -31.79 6.88 11.91
CA THR A 420 -31.16 8.15 12.27
C THR A 420 -31.95 9.30 11.63
N ALA A 421 -32.19 10.37 12.40
CA ALA A 421 -32.92 11.56 11.95
C ALA A 421 -31.97 12.76 11.76
N LEU A 422 -31.96 13.33 10.56
CA LEU A 422 -31.06 14.39 10.12
C LEU A 422 -31.85 15.71 9.93
N PRO A 423 -31.70 16.74 10.78
CA PRO A 423 -32.59 17.91 10.80
C PRO A 423 -32.56 18.81 9.54
N THR A 424 -33.68 18.94 8.83
CA THR A 424 -33.78 19.65 7.54
C THR A 424 -34.89 20.69 7.51
N ASP A 425 -34.68 21.83 6.82
CA ASP A 425 -35.75 22.83 6.60
C ASP A 425 -36.53 22.52 5.31
N ARG A 426 -37.30 21.43 5.37
CA ARG A 426 -38.09 20.88 4.25
C ARG A 426 -37.19 20.43 3.11
N ASP A 427 -36.55 19.29 3.31
CA ASP A 427 -35.70 18.69 2.30
C ASP A 427 -36.50 18.40 1.03
N HIS A 428 -35.88 18.64 -0.12
CA HIS A 428 -36.55 18.67 -1.40
C HIS A 428 -35.59 18.24 -2.50
N HIS A 429 -35.59 16.94 -2.78
CA HIS A 429 -34.70 16.26 -3.73
C HIS A 429 -33.20 16.32 -3.37
N GLY A 430 -32.84 16.49 -2.09
CA GLY A 430 -31.47 16.78 -1.66
C GLY A 430 -30.36 15.88 -2.21
N MET A 431 -30.57 14.55 -2.22
CA MET A 431 -29.65 13.59 -2.84
C MET A 431 -30.46 12.47 -3.50
N PHE A 432 -30.06 12.06 -4.71
CA PHE A 432 -30.97 11.36 -5.63
C PHE A 432 -30.24 10.41 -6.59
N ARG A 433 -29.08 9.86 -6.17
CA ARG A 433 -28.19 9.07 -7.03
C ARG A 433 -27.99 7.68 -6.42
N GLU A 434 -28.38 6.63 -7.12
CA GLU A 434 -28.12 5.25 -6.69
C GLU A 434 -26.63 4.88 -6.81
N VAL A 435 -26.12 4.15 -5.82
CA VAL A 435 -24.77 3.58 -5.81
C VAL A 435 -24.75 2.28 -6.62
N GLY A 436 -23.60 1.94 -7.22
CA GLY A 436 -23.41 0.73 -8.01
C GLY A 436 -23.68 0.92 -9.50
N ASN A 437 -23.48 -0.17 -10.26
CA ASN A 437 -23.68 -0.21 -11.69
C ASN A 437 -25.13 0.13 -12.09
N VAL A 438 -25.29 0.77 -13.25
CA VAL A 438 -26.60 1.23 -13.73
C VAL A 438 -27.57 0.09 -14.04
N TYR A 439 -27.10 -1.10 -14.43
CA TYR A 439 -27.93 -2.27 -14.69
C TYR A 439 -28.28 -3.01 -13.38
N ASP A 440 -27.29 -3.57 -12.70
CA ASP A 440 -27.49 -4.58 -11.64
C ASP A 440 -27.18 -4.10 -10.21
N ARG A 441 -26.80 -2.83 -10.03
CA ARG A 441 -26.35 -2.22 -8.74
C ARG A 441 -25.12 -2.87 -8.11
N GLY A 442 -24.42 -3.76 -8.82
CA GLY A 442 -23.15 -4.32 -8.38
C GLY A 442 -22.09 -3.23 -8.21
N TYR A 443 -21.18 -3.41 -7.25
CA TYR A 443 -20.08 -2.47 -6.97
C TYR A 443 -18.91 -2.68 -7.94
N TYR A 444 -19.17 -2.52 -9.23
CA TYR A 444 -18.19 -2.60 -10.31
C TYR A 444 -18.56 -1.69 -11.48
N GLU A 445 -17.59 -1.44 -12.36
CA GLU A 445 -17.83 -0.96 -13.73
C GLU A 445 -16.92 -1.67 -14.73
N ASP A 446 -17.39 -1.78 -15.97
CA ASP A 446 -16.64 -2.36 -17.09
C ASP A 446 -16.22 -1.27 -18.08
N TYR A 447 -14.91 -1.07 -18.24
CA TYR A 447 -14.35 -0.35 -19.40
C TYR A 447 -13.96 -1.36 -20.47
N LEU A 448 -14.43 -1.15 -21.69
CA LEU A 448 -14.17 -2.00 -22.85
C LEU A 448 -13.41 -1.21 -23.91
N SER A 449 -12.14 -1.54 -24.13
CA SER A 449 -11.22 -0.82 -25.01
C SER A 449 -11.71 -0.77 -26.47
N SER A 450 -11.12 0.08 -27.30
CA SER A 450 -11.25 -0.08 -28.75
C SER A 450 -10.57 -1.35 -29.26
N ILE A 451 -10.83 -1.69 -30.53
CA ILE A 451 -10.30 -2.90 -31.18
C ILE A 451 -8.98 -2.58 -31.87
N TYR A 452 -7.89 -3.14 -31.37
CA TYR A 452 -6.56 -2.97 -31.93
C TYR A 452 -6.28 -3.97 -33.06
N ASP A 453 -5.74 -3.49 -34.17
CA ASP A 453 -5.38 -4.27 -35.36
C ASP A 453 -3.86 -4.47 -35.45
N GLY A 454 -3.37 -5.69 -35.23
CA GLY A 454 -1.95 -6.06 -35.41
C GLY A 454 -1.50 -6.02 -36.88
N GLY A 455 -2.40 -5.70 -37.82
CA GLY A 455 -2.15 -5.56 -39.25
C GLY A 455 -1.83 -6.88 -39.97
N ALA A 456 -1.93 -8.01 -39.27
CA ALA A 456 -1.81 -9.40 -39.69
C ALA A 456 -2.17 -10.29 -38.48
N VAL A 457 -2.36 -11.60 -38.69
CA VAL A 457 -2.48 -12.56 -37.58
C VAL A 457 -1.18 -12.57 -36.78
N THR A 458 -1.21 -12.07 -35.54
CA THR A 458 -0.05 -11.87 -34.68
C THR A 458 -0.15 -12.73 -33.42
N TYR A 459 0.97 -12.90 -32.72
CA TYR A 459 1.02 -13.52 -31.41
C TYR A 459 1.02 -12.42 -30.34
N TRP A 460 -0.10 -12.28 -29.62
CA TRP A 460 -0.17 -11.42 -28.44
C TRP A 460 0.63 -12.10 -27.31
N ARG A 461 1.64 -11.41 -26.79
CA ARG A 461 2.63 -11.97 -25.86
C ARG A 461 2.20 -11.76 -24.40
N ARG A 462 1.84 -10.54 -24.04
CA ARG A 462 1.72 -10.12 -22.64
C ARG A 462 0.69 -9.00 -22.46
N LEU A 463 0.03 -8.99 -21.31
CA LEU A 463 -0.77 -7.87 -20.81
C LEU A 463 -0.13 -7.32 -19.53
N SER A 464 -0.07 -5.99 -19.41
CA SER A 464 0.28 -5.31 -18.16
C SER A 464 -0.41 -3.96 -18.09
N TRP A 465 -0.55 -3.42 -16.89
CA TRP A 465 -1.20 -2.12 -16.65
C TRP A 465 -0.63 -1.42 -15.42
N ASP A 466 -0.87 -0.11 -15.30
CA ASP A 466 -0.58 0.69 -14.10
C ASP A 466 -1.90 1.17 -13.51
N ASP A 467 -2.07 1.05 -12.19
CA ASP A 467 -3.33 1.30 -11.50
C ASP A 467 -3.15 2.03 -10.16
N SER A 468 -4.25 2.37 -9.52
CA SER A 468 -4.26 2.81 -8.12
C SER A 468 -5.48 2.24 -7.42
N LEU A 469 -5.22 1.31 -6.51
CA LEU A 469 -6.22 0.53 -5.78
C LEU A 469 -6.25 0.96 -4.31
N PRO A 470 -7.25 1.75 -3.88
CA PRO A 470 -7.50 1.95 -2.45
C PRO A 470 -8.02 0.65 -1.79
N PRO A 471 -8.08 0.58 -0.44
CA PRO A 471 -8.54 -0.62 0.26
C PRO A 471 -9.94 -1.06 -0.19
N GLY A 472 -10.10 -2.35 -0.50
CA GLY A 472 -11.37 -2.90 -1.00
C GLY A 472 -11.61 -2.70 -2.50
N ALA A 473 -10.74 -1.98 -3.21
CA ALA A 473 -10.80 -1.85 -4.66
C ALA A 473 -9.92 -2.88 -5.39
N GLY A 474 -10.21 -3.12 -6.67
CA GLY A 474 -9.48 -4.04 -7.52
C GLY A 474 -9.71 -3.77 -9.01
N ILE A 475 -8.75 -4.18 -9.83
CA ILE A 475 -8.86 -4.17 -11.29
C ILE A 475 -8.46 -5.54 -11.84
N LYS A 476 -9.26 -6.07 -12.76
CA LYS A 476 -8.96 -7.29 -13.54
C LYS A 476 -9.10 -6.96 -15.02
N LEU A 477 -8.08 -7.26 -15.83
CA LEU A 477 -8.22 -7.18 -17.29
C LEU A 477 -8.45 -8.55 -17.92
N PHE A 478 -9.37 -8.57 -18.87
CA PHE A 478 -9.70 -9.70 -19.73
C PHE A 478 -9.36 -9.34 -21.18
N VAL A 479 -8.91 -10.30 -21.98
CA VAL A 479 -8.70 -10.11 -23.42
C VAL A 479 -9.60 -11.02 -24.25
N ARG A 480 -10.01 -10.54 -25.42
CA ARG A 480 -10.61 -11.35 -26.49
C ARG A 480 -9.99 -11.00 -27.84
N THR A 481 -10.02 -11.94 -28.76
CA THR A 481 -9.26 -11.85 -30.02
C THR A 481 -10.05 -12.41 -31.20
N GLY A 482 -9.76 -11.93 -32.40
CA GLY A 482 -10.48 -12.35 -33.61
C GLY A 482 -9.77 -12.01 -34.92
N ASN A 483 -10.36 -12.46 -36.03
CA ASN A 483 -9.78 -12.29 -37.37
C ASN A 483 -10.63 -11.39 -38.29
N THR A 484 -11.76 -10.92 -37.78
CA THR A 484 -12.65 -9.91 -38.37
C THR A 484 -12.54 -8.59 -37.59
N PRO A 485 -12.69 -7.42 -38.24
CA PRO A 485 -12.49 -6.11 -37.60
C PRO A 485 -13.61 -5.68 -36.63
N GLN A 486 -14.61 -6.53 -36.43
CA GLN A 486 -15.73 -6.33 -35.53
C GLN A 486 -16.02 -7.68 -34.83
N PRO A 487 -16.45 -7.69 -33.56
CA PRO A 487 -16.67 -8.94 -32.82
C PRO A 487 -17.82 -9.74 -33.42
N ASP A 488 -17.58 -11.02 -33.68
CA ASP A 488 -18.56 -11.97 -34.19
C ASP A 488 -18.38 -13.33 -33.50
N THR A 489 -19.19 -14.34 -33.88
CA THR A 489 -19.16 -15.68 -33.28
C THR A 489 -17.90 -16.50 -33.59
N SER A 490 -16.91 -15.95 -34.32
CA SER A 490 -15.58 -16.52 -34.53
C SER A 490 -14.48 -15.90 -33.66
N TRP A 491 -14.79 -14.83 -32.92
CA TRP A 491 -13.90 -14.30 -31.89
C TRP A 491 -13.81 -15.25 -30.68
N SER A 492 -12.73 -15.15 -29.91
CA SER A 492 -12.60 -15.86 -28.64
C SER A 492 -13.59 -15.33 -27.60
N GLY A 493 -13.89 -16.17 -26.60
CA GLY A 493 -14.39 -15.66 -25.32
C GLY A 493 -13.38 -14.75 -24.62
N TRP A 494 -13.83 -14.08 -23.57
CA TRP A 494 -12.98 -13.33 -22.65
C TRP A 494 -12.09 -14.27 -21.84
N VAL A 495 -10.81 -13.90 -21.67
CA VAL A 495 -9.83 -14.63 -20.86
C VAL A 495 -9.15 -13.64 -19.91
N GLU A 496 -9.23 -13.88 -18.60
CA GLU A 496 -8.55 -13.07 -17.58
C GLU A 496 -7.03 -13.23 -17.70
N ILE A 497 -6.29 -12.12 -17.69
CA ILE A 497 -4.82 -12.11 -17.70
C ILE A 497 -4.33 -11.36 -16.45
N PRO A 498 -3.49 -11.95 -15.60
CA PRO A 498 -2.87 -11.23 -14.47
C PRO A 498 -2.01 -10.05 -14.95
N ASN A 499 -1.81 -9.05 -14.09
CA ASN A 499 -0.93 -7.92 -14.44
C ASN A 499 0.52 -8.41 -14.67
N GLY A 500 1.08 -8.13 -15.85
CA GLY A 500 2.38 -8.66 -16.28
C GLY A 500 2.32 -10.12 -16.76
N GLY A 501 1.13 -10.69 -16.92
CA GLY A 501 0.89 -12.07 -17.34
C GLY A 501 0.99 -12.29 -18.85
N GLY A 502 1.34 -13.51 -19.24
CA GLY A 502 1.36 -13.93 -20.65
C GLY A 502 -0.04 -14.13 -21.22
N ILE A 503 -0.25 -13.70 -22.46
CA ILE A 503 -1.50 -13.93 -23.20
C ILE A 503 -1.44 -15.32 -23.85
N PRO A 504 -2.44 -16.21 -23.67
CA PRO A 504 -2.36 -17.58 -24.19
C PRO A 504 -2.22 -17.66 -25.72
N ALA A 505 -1.33 -18.56 -26.17
CA ALA A 505 -1.10 -18.85 -27.59
C ALA A 505 -2.37 -19.20 -28.41
N SER A 506 -3.41 -19.71 -27.74
CA SER A 506 -4.73 -19.99 -28.33
C SER A 506 -5.49 -18.74 -28.78
N LEU A 507 -5.09 -17.55 -28.33
CA LEU A 507 -5.67 -16.26 -28.71
C LEU A 507 -4.92 -15.58 -29.88
N ARG A 508 -4.09 -16.33 -30.60
CA ARG A 508 -3.37 -15.86 -31.80
C ARG A 508 -4.35 -15.46 -32.91
N ALA A 509 -4.53 -14.16 -33.12
CA ALA A 509 -5.46 -13.61 -34.09
C ALA A 509 -4.94 -12.28 -34.68
N ARG A 510 -5.71 -11.63 -35.58
CA ARG A 510 -5.34 -10.31 -36.14
C ARG A 510 -5.71 -9.15 -35.23
N TYR A 511 -6.85 -9.25 -34.56
CA TYR A 511 -7.43 -8.22 -33.72
C TYR A 511 -7.44 -8.66 -32.26
N ILE A 512 -7.30 -7.70 -31.35
CA ILE A 512 -7.46 -7.87 -29.91
C ILE A 512 -8.31 -6.72 -29.35
N GLN A 513 -8.99 -7.00 -28.25
CA GLN A 513 -9.70 -6.03 -27.44
C GLN A 513 -9.54 -6.46 -25.98
N TYR A 514 -9.43 -5.50 -25.06
CA TYR A 514 -9.42 -5.79 -23.62
C TYR A 514 -10.66 -5.20 -22.93
N LYS A 515 -11.06 -5.82 -21.82
CA LYS A 515 -12.07 -5.32 -20.88
C LYS A 515 -11.39 -5.18 -19.53
N ALA A 516 -11.30 -3.96 -19.00
CA ALA A 516 -10.97 -3.74 -17.61
C ALA A 516 -12.26 -3.80 -16.79
N HIS A 517 -12.26 -4.66 -15.79
CA HIS A 517 -13.31 -4.81 -14.80
C HIS A 517 -12.82 -4.15 -13.52
N LEU A 518 -13.39 -2.99 -13.19
CA LEU A 518 -13.03 -2.17 -12.04
C LEU A 518 -14.02 -2.48 -10.91
N THR A 519 -13.54 -3.02 -9.79
CA THR A 519 -14.38 -3.46 -8.65
C THR A 519 -14.07 -2.65 -7.40
N TYR A 520 -15.07 -2.42 -6.56
CA TYR A 520 -14.92 -1.84 -5.21
C TYR A 520 -15.82 -2.56 -4.19
N THR A 521 -15.52 -2.44 -2.90
CA THR A 521 -16.41 -2.87 -1.82
C THR A 521 -17.02 -1.72 -1.04
N ASN A 522 -16.54 -0.50 -1.24
CA ASN A 522 -17.02 0.73 -0.61
C ASN A 522 -16.92 1.87 -1.66
N PRO A 523 -18.01 2.60 -1.97
CA PRO A 523 -18.03 3.64 -2.99
C PRO A 523 -17.22 4.91 -2.65
N ALA A 524 -16.67 5.02 -1.44
CA ALA A 524 -15.66 6.01 -1.09
C ALA A 524 -14.26 5.67 -1.67
N TYR A 525 -13.98 4.38 -1.85
CA TYR A 525 -12.66 3.85 -2.24
C TYR A 525 -12.69 3.29 -3.66
N LEU A 526 -12.64 4.19 -4.63
CA LEU A 526 -12.78 3.87 -6.06
C LEU A 526 -11.41 3.68 -6.76
N PRO A 527 -11.24 2.65 -7.60
CA PRO A 527 -9.98 2.41 -8.32
C PRO A 527 -9.79 3.33 -9.53
N VAL A 528 -8.54 3.50 -9.96
CA VAL A 528 -8.16 4.22 -11.18
C VAL A 528 -7.22 3.36 -12.04
N LEU A 529 -7.42 3.39 -13.35
CA LEU A 529 -6.55 2.76 -14.36
C LEU A 529 -5.79 3.85 -15.13
N TRP A 530 -4.45 3.83 -15.09
CA TRP A 530 -3.60 4.89 -15.67
C TRP A 530 -3.02 4.52 -17.05
N GLU A 531 -2.68 3.25 -17.25
CA GLU A 531 -1.97 2.77 -18.43
C GLU A 531 -2.32 1.32 -18.69
N VAL A 532 -2.48 0.92 -19.95
CA VAL A 532 -2.56 -0.49 -20.36
C VAL A 532 -1.58 -0.76 -21.49
N ARG A 533 -0.87 -1.89 -21.44
CA ARG A 533 0.14 -2.33 -22.41
C ARG A 533 -0.16 -3.75 -22.89
N VAL A 534 -0.28 -3.93 -24.21
CA VAL A 534 -0.34 -5.23 -24.89
C VAL A 534 0.91 -5.41 -25.75
N GLU A 535 1.79 -6.33 -25.36
CA GLU A 535 2.96 -6.73 -26.14
C GLU A 535 2.56 -7.74 -27.23
N TYR A 536 3.11 -7.64 -28.44
CA TYR A 536 2.87 -8.61 -29.52
C TYR A 536 4.07 -8.78 -30.46
N GLY A 537 4.14 -9.92 -31.16
CA GLY A 537 5.25 -10.24 -32.04
C GLY A 537 5.10 -11.52 -32.87
N SER A 538 6.23 -12.07 -33.29
CA SER A 538 6.35 -13.42 -33.88
C SER A 538 6.35 -14.49 -32.77
N GLY A 539 5.62 -15.60 -32.97
CA GLY A 539 5.58 -16.74 -32.03
C GLY A 539 6.84 -17.61 -32.01
N VAL A 540 8.01 -17.00 -32.20
CA VAL A 540 9.36 -17.58 -32.12
C VAL A 540 10.19 -16.55 -31.37
N GLY A 541 10.79 -16.96 -30.26
CA GLY A 541 11.56 -16.10 -29.36
C GLY A 541 12.50 -16.95 -28.51
N VAL A 542 13.67 -16.42 -28.18
CA VAL A 542 14.65 -17.11 -27.34
C VAL A 542 15.39 -16.10 -26.45
N GLU A 543 15.80 -16.54 -25.26
CA GLU A 543 16.47 -15.72 -24.25
C GLU A 543 17.52 -16.59 -23.55
N ILE A 544 18.70 -16.05 -23.23
CA ILE A 544 19.80 -16.76 -22.55
C ILE A 544 20.38 -15.92 -21.41
N MET A 545 20.40 -16.46 -20.19
CA MET A 545 20.90 -15.78 -18.99
C MET A 545 21.60 -16.72 -18.01
N PRO A 546 22.37 -16.21 -17.04
CA PRO A 546 22.89 -14.85 -16.91
C PRO A 546 24.33 -14.72 -17.44
N SER A 547 24.73 -13.54 -17.90
CA SER A 547 26.16 -13.22 -18.09
C SER A 547 26.91 -13.27 -16.74
N GLN A 548 28.14 -13.79 -16.75
CA GLN A 548 28.89 -14.18 -15.55
C GLN A 548 30.35 -13.70 -15.58
N VAL A 549 30.94 -13.48 -14.40
CA VAL A 549 32.34 -13.11 -14.21
C VAL A 549 32.89 -13.92 -13.02
N ASP A 550 34.03 -14.57 -13.19
CA ASP A 550 34.58 -15.48 -12.18
C ASP A 550 36.12 -15.55 -12.17
N THR A 551 36.68 -16.06 -11.08
CA THR A 551 38.12 -16.32 -10.93
C THR A 551 38.38 -17.82 -10.83
N VAL A 552 39.34 -18.32 -11.62
CA VAL A 552 39.63 -19.74 -11.80
C VAL A 552 41.11 -20.07 -11.63
N LEU A 553 41.43 -21.31 -11.28
CA LEU A 553 42.80 -21.78 -11.10
C LEU A 553 43.28 -22.64 -12.29
N PRO A 554 44.60 -22.74 -12.55
CA PRO A 554 45.13 -23.59 -13.62
C PRO A 554 44.76 -25.07 -13.41
N GLY A 555 44.28 -25.73 -14.46
CA GLY A 555 43.80 -27.12 -14.38
C GLY A 555 42.41 -27.28 -13.73
N GLU A 556 41.77 -26.20 -13.29
CA GLU A 556 40.38 -26.24 -12.82
C GLU A 556 39.43 -26.59 -13.98
N VAL A 557 38.48 -27.48 -13.68
CA VAL A 557 37.37 -27.82 -14.58
C VAL A 557 36.11 -27.35 -13.88
N LYS A 558 35.43 -26.35 -14.45
CA LYS A 558 34.33 -25.65 -13.80
C LYS A 558 33.13 -25.51 -14.72
N ASP A 559 31.95 -25.67 -14.14
CA ASP A 559 30.68 -25.73 -14.85
C ASP A 559 29.87 -24.45 -14.58
N TYR A 560 29.62 -23.67 -15.62
CA TYR A 560 28.84 -22.44 -15.56
C TYR A 560 27.42 -22.69 -16.05
N GLY A 561 26.43 -22.44 -15.18
CA GLY A 561 25.03 -22.64 -15.52
C GLY A 561 24.47 -21.49 -16.35
N PHE A 562 23.86 -21.83 -17.48
CA PHE A 562 23.11 -20.90 -18.32
C PHE A 562 21.72 -21.46 -18.56
N ASP A 563 20.72 -20.62 -18.36
CA ASP A 563 19.30 -20.89 -18.55
C ASP A 563 18.89 -20.33 -19.92
N VAL A 564 18.32 -21.20 -20.77
CA VAL A 564 17.81 -20.81 -22.09
C VAL A 564 16.30 -21.00 -22.11
N THR A 565 15.55 -19.95 -22.41
CA THR A 565 14.08 -19.98 -22.44
C THR A 565 13.57 -19.91 -23.88
N ASN A 566 12.67 -20.83 -24.26
CA ASN A 566 11.95 -20.75 -25.52
C ASN A 566 10.69 -19.90 -25.32
N LEU A 567 10.74 -18.64 -25.73
CA LEU A 567 9.62 -17.70 -25.67
C LEU A 567 8.61 -17.90 -26.83
N GLY A 568 8.77 -18.96 -27.63
CA GLY A 568 7.95 -19.30 -28.80
C GLY A 568 6.73 -20.20 -28.52
N ASP A 569 5.89 -20.36 -29.55
CA ASP A 569 4.56 -21.01 -29.46
C ASP A 569 4.54 -22.54 -29.66
N SER A 570 5.70 -23.16 -29.86
CA SER A 570 5.88 -24.60 -29.91
C SER A 570 7.29 -24.97 -29.48
N ILE A 571 7.54 -26.28 -29.33
CA ILE A 571 8.89 -26.84 -29.30
C ILE A 571 9.79 -26.19 -30.36
N ASP A 572 10.96 -25.72 -29.95
CA ASP A 572 12.02 -25.20 -30.79
C ASP A 572 13.30 -25.98 -30.52
N VAL A 573 14.21 -25.98 -31.49
CA VAL A 573 15.55 -26.52 -31.32
C VAL A 573 16.50 -25.33 -31.41
N VAL A 574 17.15 -25.01 -30.30
CA VAL A 574 17.93 -23.80 -30.12
C VAL A 574 19.41 -24.14 -30.27
N ASP A 575 20.03 -23.62 -31.34
CA ASP A 575 21.47 -23.72 -31.56
C ASP A 575 22.22 -22.92 -30.48
N LEU A 576 23.27 -23.50 -29.89
CA LEU A 576 24.21 -22.79 -29.03
C LEU A 576 25.52 -22.52 -29.78
N LEU A 577 25.78 -21.24 -30.07
CA LEU A 577 27.01 -20.77 -30.70
C LEU A 577 27.89 -20.15 -29.63
N ILE A 578 28.89 -20.93 -29.18
CA ILE A 578 29.86 -20.51 -28.17
C ILE A 578 31.18 -20.21 -28.86
N THR A 579 31.73 -19.01 -28.67
CA THR A 579 33.08 -18.64 -29.14
C THR A 579 33.90 -18.06 -28.01
N ASP A 580 35.24 -18.22 -28.05
CA ASP A 580 36.15 -17.81 -26.99
C ASP A 580 37.39 -17.07 -27.50
N THR A 581 38.13 -16.37 -26.62
CA THR A 581 39.23 -15.50 -27.04
C THR A 581 40.62 -16.14 -26.98
N LEU A 582 40.84 -17.16 -26.13
CA LEU A 582 42.14 -17.83 -25.99
C LEU A 582 42.16 -19.31 -26.43
N SER A 583 41.04 -19.84 -26.94
CA SER A 583 40.89 -21.24 -27.36
C SER A 583 41.16 -22.24 -26.23
N TRP A 584 40.55 -22.00 -25.07
CA TRP A 584 40.52 -22.95 -23.95
C TRP A 584 39.61 -24.15 -24.28
N SER A 585 39.76 -25.25 -23.55
CA SER A 585 38.97 -26.46 -23.83
C SER A 585 37.62 -26.37 -23.14
N TYR A 586 36.53 -26.22 -23.90
CA TYR A 586 35.17 -26.17 -23.37
C TYR A 586 34.25 -27.25 -23.94
N SER A 587 33.17 -27.56 -23.21
CA SER A 587 32.07 -28.40 -23.68
C SER A 587 30.74 -27.93 -23.10
N ALA A 588 29.72 -27.83 -23.95
CA ALA A 588 28.34 -27.61 -23.51
C ALA A 588 27.71 -28.95 -23.08
N LEU A 589 27.13 -28.98 -21.88
CA LEU A 589 26.57 -30.16 -21.24
C LEU A 589 25.12 -29.92 -20.81
N ASP A 590 24.35 -30.98 -20.62
CA ASP A 590 23.07 -30.92 -19.91
C ASP A 590 23.26 -30.59 -18.41
N SER A 591 22.15 -30.30 -17.72
CA SER A 591 22.13 -29.96 -16.28
C SER A 591 22.58 -31.08 -15.33
N VAL A 592 22.89 -32.29 -15.84
CA VAL A 592 23.46 -33.41 -15.07
C VAL A 592 24.86 -33.83 -15.56
N GLY A 593 25.45 -33.11 -16.52
CA GLY A 593 26.84 -33.22 -16.94
C GLY A 593 27.15 -34.11 -18.15
N ASN A 594 26.15 -34.52 -18.94
CA ASN A 594 26.38 -35.22 -20.22
C ASN A 594 26.57 -34.21 -21.36
N PRO A 595 27.42 -34.45 -22.38
CA PRO A 595 27.54 -33.57 -23.54
C PRO A 595 26.22 -33.38 -24.29
N LEU A 596 25.92 -32.13 -24.68
CA LEU A 596 24.77 -31.85 -25.56
C LEU A 596 24.95 -32.49 -26.94
N GLY A 597 23.81 -32.86 -27.54
CA GLY A 597 23.74 -33.37 -28.89
C GLY A 597 23.62 -32.26 -29.95
N ASP A 598 23.63 -32.68 -31.21
CA ASP A 598 23.18 -31.92 -32.37
C ASP A 598 21.93 -32.65 -32.89
N HIS A 599 20.75 -32.27 -32.38
CA HIS A 599 19.47 -32.91 -32.67
C HIS A 599 18.96 -32.55 -34.07
N ASN A 600 19.25 -31.34 -34.55
CA ASN A 600 18.81 -30.88 -35.88
C ASN A 600 19.78 -31.21 -37.02
N GLY A 601 21.04 -31.54 -36.71
CA GLY A 601 22.05 -32.05 -37.64
C GLY A 601 22.85 -30.96 -38.37
N ASN A 602 22.98 -29.76 -37.79
CA ASN A 602 23.61 -28.60 -38.43
C ASN A 602 25.07 -28.35 -38.01
N GLY A 603 25.57 -29.08 -37.01
CA GLY A 603 26.94 -28.98 -36.50
C GLY A 603 27.12 -28.08 -35.26
N TYR A 604 26.06 -27.50 -34.70
CA TYR A 604 26.08 -26.83 -33.40
C TYR A 604 25.47 -27.74 -32.31
N PRO A 605 25.95 -27.68 -31.05
CA PRO A 605 25.22 -28.29 -29.94
C PRO A 605 23.90 -27.54 -29.74
N ASP A 606 22.80 -28.26 -29.54
CA ASP A 606 21.47 -27.66 -29.48
C ASP A 606 20.64 -28.13 -28.27
N LEU A 607 19.66 -27.30 -27.90
CA LEU A 607 18.67 -27.57 -26.86
C LEU A 607 17.30 -27.74 -27.50
N VAL A 608 16.64 -28.86 -27.25
CA VAL A 608 15.22 -29.05 -27.61
C VAL A 608 14.38 -28.56 -26.44
N ILE A 609 13.67 -27.46 -26.63
CA ILE A 609 12.96 -26.74 -25.56
C ILE A 609 11.49 -26.60 -25.93
N ASP A 610 10.58 -27.08 -25.09
CA ASP A 610 9.13 -26.91 -25.29
C ASP A 610 8.71 -25.43 -25.10
N SER A 611 7.49 -25.08 -25.51
CA SER A 611 7.01 -23.69 -25.49
C SER A 611 6.91 -23.13 -24.08
N LEU A 612 7.54 -21.97 -23.83
CA LEU A 612 7.66 -21.27 -22.54
C LEU A 612 8.46 -22.03 -21.46
N ASP A 613 9.09 -23.16 -21.79
CA ASP A 613 10.00 -23.85 -20.88
C ASP A 613 11.41 -23.20 -20.89
N THR A 614 12.10 -23.35 -19.77
CA THR A 614 13.50 -22.97 -19.59
C THR A 614 14.36 -24.20 -19.37
N VAL A 615 15.36 -24.42 -20.23
CA VAL A 615 16.33 -25.51 -20.10
C VAL A 615 17.68 -24.96 -19.68
N ARG A 616 18.16 -25.42 -18.52
CA ARG A 616 19.53 -25.15 -18.06
C ARG A 616 20.52 -26.07 -18.76
N PHE A 617 21.56 -25.47 -19.34
CA PHE A 617 22.78 -26.16 -19.76
C PHE A 617 23.97 -25.71 -18.89
N LEU A 618 25.06 -26.48 -18.94
CA LEU A 618 26.32 -26.17 -18.27
C LEU A 618 27.41 -25.95 -19.33
N LEU A 619 28.03 -24.77 -19.36
CA LEU A 619 29.31 -24.60 -20.05
C LEU A 619 30.41 -25.11 -19.12
N ARG A 620 30.94 -26.30 -19.39
CA ARG A 620 32.13 -26.81 -18.71
C ARG A 620 33.37 -26.24 -19.38
N VAL A 621 34.13 -25.43 -18.66
CA VAL A 621 35.43 -24.91 -19.11
C VAL A 621 36.55 -25.64 -18.38
N GLN A 622 37.51 -26.18 -19.13
CA GLN A 622 38.76 -26.73 -18.61
C GLN A 622 39.88 -25.71 -18.81
N VAL A 623 40.30 -25.10 -17.70
CA VAL A 623 41.38 -24.12 -17.65
C VAL A 623 42.72 -24.83 -17.90
N PRO A 624 43.59 -24.37 -18.83
CA PRO A 624 44.85 -25.06 -19.12
C PRO A 624 45.76 -25.18 -17.89
N GLU A 625 46.28 -26.37 -17.60
CA GLU A 625 47.15 -26.66 -16.44
C GLU A 625 48.41 -25.78 -16.34
N THR A 626 48.81 -25.13 -17.43
CA THR A 626 50.03 -24.30 -17.53
C THR A 626 49.74 -22.80 -17.63
N VAL A 627 48.48 -22.37 -17.50
CA VAL A 627 48.13 -20.95 -17.64
C VAL A 627 48.72 -20.12 -16.50
N LEU A 628 49.20 -18.92 -16.83
CA LEU A 628 49.88 -18.03 -15.88
C LEU A 628 48.87 -17.13 -15.16
N TYR A 629 49.18 -16.77 -13.92
CA TYR A 629 48.41 -15.81 -13.12
C TYR A 629 48.15 -14.50 -13.89
N GLY A 630 46.89 -14.03 -13.86
CA GLY A 630 46.48 -12.76 -14.46
C GLY A 630 46.12 -12.80 -15.95
N VAL A 631 46.06 -13.99 -16.57
CA VAL A 631 45.43 -14.18 -17.88
C VAL A 631 43.91 -14.07 -17.74
N VAL A 632 43.21 -13.56 -18.77
CA VAL A 632 41.75 -13.48 -18.84
C VAL A 632 41.28 -14.07 -20.16
N ASP A 633 40.25 -14.92 -20.14
CA ASP A 633 39.52 -15.37 -21.33
C ASP A 633 38.06 -14.92 -21.26
N TRP A 634 37.44 -14.78 -22.44
CA TRP A 634 36.06 -14.33 -22.62
C TRP A 634 35.34 -15.31 -23.52
N PHE A 635 34.14 -15.74 -23.13
CA PHE A 635 33.23 -16.54 -23.96
C PHE A 635 31.99 -15.72 -24.30
N GLU A 636 31.62 -15.68 -25.58
CA GLU A 636 30.33 -15.19 -26.09
C GLU A 636 29.45 -16.41 -26.37
N LEU A 637 28.29 -16.50 -25.71
CA LEU A 637 27.33 -17.60 -25.83
C LEU A 637 26.04 -17.07 -26.49
N ILE A 638 25.80 -17.41 -27.76
CA ILE A 638 24.60 -17.02 -28.50
C ILE A 638 23.63 -18.21 -28.58
N ALA A 639 22.42 -18.03 -28.07
CA ALA A 639 21.29 -18.94 -28.28
C ALA A 639 20.50 -18.49 -29.52
N ARG A 640 20.21 -19.38 -30.47
CA ARG A 640 19.51 -19.05 -31.73
C ARG A 640 18.45 -20.08 -32.09
N SER A 641 17.25 -19.63 -32.45
CA SER A 641 16.17 -20.51 -32.94
C SER A 641 16.54 -21.18 -34.28
N SER A 642 16.27 -22.48 -34.42
CA SER A 642 16.33 -23.17 -35.72
C SER A 642 15.06 -22.94 -36.56
N ARG A 643 13.92 -22.60 -35.92
CA ARG A 643 12.67 -22.21 -36.61
C ARG A 643 12.81 -20.87 -37.32
N ASP A 644 13.52 -19.91 -36.72
CA ASP A 644 13.96 -18.67 -37.38
C ASP A 644 15.36 -18.26 -36.90
N THR A 645 16.37 -18.51 -37.74
CA THR A 645 17.78 -18.19 -37.46
C THR A 645 18.11 -16.69 -37.34
N THR A 646 17.12 -15.79 -37.46
CA THR A 646 17.25 -14.37 -37.15
C THR A 646 16.80 -14.00 -35.73
N VAL A 647 16.16 -14.94 -35.02
CA VAL A 647 15.81 -14.85 -33.60
C VAL A 647 16.93 -15.47 -32.78
N MET A 648 17.66 -14.63 -32.05
CA MET A 648 18.80 -15.01 -31.20
C MET A 648 19.02 -14.01 -30.07
N ASP A 649 19.62 -14.48 -28.98
CA ASP A 649 20.02 -13.70 -27.80
C ASP A 649 21.41 -14.16 -27.31
N SER A 650 22.08 -13.38 -26.46
CA SER A 650 23.51 -13.55 -26.13
C SER A 650 23.88 -13.28 -24.66
N ALA A 651 24.67 -14.16 -24.05
CA ALA A 651 25.25 -14.01 -22.72
C ALA A 651 26.79 -14.15 -22.74
N ASP A 652 27.47 -13.50 -21.80
CA ASP A 652 28.94 -13.45 -21.69
C ASP A 652 29.47 -14.26 -20.49
N LEU A 653 30.71 -14.76 -20.59
CA LEU A 653 31.47 -15.29 -19.46
C LEU A 653 32.92 -14.74 -19.46
N GLU A 654 33.29 -13.96 -18.44
CA GLU A 654 34.68 -13.51 -18.19
C GLU A 654 35.36 -14.40 -17.14
N LEU A 655 36.48 -15.04 -17.50
CA LEU A 655 37.27 -15.91 -16.61
C LEU A 655 38.67 -15.35 -16.36
N VAL A 656 38.98 -15.02 -15.10
CA VAL A 656 40.28 -14.47 -14.67
C VAL A 656 41.12 -15.55 -13.96
N VAL A 657 42.37 -15.73 -14.36
CA VAL A 657 43.27 -16.73 -13.75
C VAL A 657 43.86 -16.23 -12.43
N GLY A 658 43.52 -16.93 -11.34
CA GLY A 658 44.05 -16.72 -9.99
C GLY A 658 45.46 -17.25 -9.76
N LEU A 659 46.05 -16.90 -8.60
CA LEU A 659 47.38 -17.35 -8.19
C LEU A 659 47.27 -18.69 -7.44
N ALA A 660 48.05 -19.67 -7.89
CA ALA A 660 48.13 -21.01 -7.31
C ALA A 660 49.59 -21.30 -6.89
N PRO A 661 50.02 -20.90 -5.67
CA PRO A 661 51.34 -21.26 -5.13
C PRO A 661 51.38 -22.75 -4.75
N SER A 662 52.51 -23.42 -4.98
CA SER A 662 52.68 -24.84 -4.63
C SER A 662 54.15 -25.21 -4.48
N VAL A 663 54.51 -25.81 -3.34
CA VAL A 663 55.86 -26.24 -2.97
C VAL A 663 55.84 -27.72 -2.59
N VAL A 664 56.87 -28.47 -3.00
CA VAL A 664 57.03 -29.91 -2.72
C VAL A 664 58.44 -30.19 -2.21
N ILE A 665 58.60 -31.08 -1.22
CA ILE A 665 59.89 -31.54 -0.68
C ILE A 665 59.90 -33.06 -0.49
N TYR A 666 60.97 -33.74 -0.92
CA TYR A 666 61.05 -35.21 -0.88
C TYR A 666 62.50 -35.74 -0.75
N PRO A 667 62.71 -37.02 -0.33
CA PRO A 667 61.73 -37.99 0.17
C PRO A 667 61.91 -38.34 1.66
N ASP A 668 60.90 -38.99 2.25
CA ASP A 668 60.97 -39.64 3.57
C ASP A 668 62.09 -40.68 3.70
N ARG A 669 62.66 -40.83 4.91
CA ARG A 669 63.79 -41.72 5.20
C ARG A 669 63.63 -42.47 6.54
N TYR A 670 64.20 -43.67 6.63
CA TYR A 670 64.30 -44.46 7.87
C TYR A 670 65.67 -45.14 7.88
N ASP A 671 66.29 -45.28 9.06
CA ASP A 671 67.50 -46.09 9.24
C ASP A 671 67.49 -46.74 10.65
N SER A 672 68.53 -47.50 10.99
CA SER A 672 68.71 -48.02 12.34
C SER A 672 70.17 -47.94 12.80
N ALA A 673 70.42 -47.02 13.73
CA ALA A 673 71.74 -46.74 14.30
C ALA A 673 71.87 -47.26 15.74
N ARG A 674 73.12 -47.35 16.23
CA ARG A 674 73.46 -47.54 17.64
C ARG A 674 73.73 -46.18 18.29
N THR A 675 73.84 -46.18 19.62
CA THR A 675 74.28 -45.04 20.42
C THR A 675 75.57 -44.42 19.87
N GLY A 676 75.53 -43.14 19.49
CA GLY A 676 76.70 -42.32 19.12
C GLY A 676 76.92 -42.03 17.62
N GLU A 677 76.19 -42.67 16.70
CA GLU A 677 76.44 -42.59 15.24
C GLU A 677 75.80 -41.36 14.55
N VAL A 678 76.18 -41.07 13.30
CA VAL A 678 75.64 -39.97 12.47
C VAL A 678 75.04 -40.54 11.18
N VAL A 679 73.90 -40.00 10.74
CA VAL A 679 73.21 -40.39 9.50
C VAL A 679 73.01 -39.17 8.60
N GLU A 680 73.27 -39.33 7.29
CA GLU A 680 73.07 -38.31 6.25
C GLU A 680 71.80 -38.60 5.43
N TYR A 681 71.05 -37.55 5.12
CA TYR A 681 69.88 -37.57 4.26
C TYR A 681 70.01 -36.49 3.18
N LEU A 682 69.68 -36.84 1.93
CA LEU A 682 69.67 -35.94 0.77
C LEU A 682 68.21 -35.68 0.37
N LEU A 683 67.85 -34.41 0.24
CA LEU A 683 66.48 -33.93 0.02
C LEU A 683 66.43 -33.03 -1.22
N TYR A 684 65.25 -32.96 -1.82
CA TYR A 684 64.94 -32.17 -3.01
C TYR A 684 63.74 -31.29 -2.72
N VAL A 685 63.70 -30.08 -3.28
CA VAL A 685 62.61 -29.12 -3.08
C VAL A 685 62.29 -28.40 -4.40
N GLY A 686 61.00 -28.22 -4.70
CA GLY A 686 60.55 -27.64 -5.96
C GLY A 686 59.30 -26.78 -5.87
N ASN A 687 59.13 -25.90 -6.86
CA ASN A 687 57.95 -25.07 -7.09
C ASN A 687 57.11 -25.68 -8.21
N SER A 688 55.87 -26.05 -7.88
CA SER A 688 54.87 -26.59 -8.81
C SER A 688 53.74 -25.60 -9.11
N GLY A 689 53.81 -24.38 -8.57
CA GLY A 689 52.79 -23.34 -8.72
C GLY A 689 52.91 -22.53 -10.00
N ASN A 690 51.91 -21.68 -10.26
CA ASN A 690 51.81 -20.87 -11.49
C ASN A 690 52.54 -19.51 -11.43
N GLY A 691 53.35 -19.28 -10.39
CA GLY A 691 54.17 -18.09 -10.16
C GLY A 691 55.62 -18.41 -9.78
N VAL A 692 56.51 -17.41 -9.79
CA VAL A 692 57.95 -17.57 -9.51
C VAL A 692 58.23 -17.32 -8.03
N ASP A 693 58.59 -18.37 -7.28
CA ASP A 693 58.54 -18.44 -5.80
C ASP A 693 59.94 -18.53 -5.14
N THR A 694 60.01 -18.28 -3.83
CA THR A 694 61.19 -18.43 -2.97
C THR A 694 60.83 -19.32 -1.78
N VAL A 695 61.63 -20.33 -1.45
CA VAL A 695 61.17 -21.42 -0.55
C VAL A 695 61.96 -21.48 0.76
N ASP A 696 61.30 -21.24 1.90
CA ASP A 696 61.91 -21.22 3.24
C ASP A 696 61.92 -22.60 3.92
N LEU A 697 62.95 -22.92 4.71
CA LEU A 697 63.16 -24.23 5.34
C LEU A 697 63.14 -24.19 6.89
N ARG A 698 62.48 -25.18 7.52
CA ARG A 698 62.45 -25.38 8.99
C ARG A 698 62.43 -26.86 9.41
N ASN A 699 62.97 -27.18 10.59
CA ASN A 699 62.91 -28.53 11.18
C ASN A 699 62.17 -28.56 12.52
N PHE A 700 61.55 -29.71 12.83
CA PHE A 700 60.78 -29.96 14.04
C PHE A 700 60.98 -31.42 14.53
N GLY A 701 60.59 -31.72 15.76
CA GLY A 701 60.51 -33.10 16.28
C GLY A 701 61.81 -33.76 16.78
N THR A 702 62.98 -33.25 16.37
CA THR A 702 64.30 -33.73 16.80
C THR A 702 64.41 -33.86 18.32
N ARG A 703 64.76 -35.05 18.82
CA ARG A 703 64.83 -35.34 20.26
C ARG A 703 65.93 -34.55 20.96
N PRO A 704 65.73 -34.12 22.23
CA PRO A 704 66.75 -33.38 22.98
C PRO A 704 68.11 -34.10 23.02
N GLY A 705 69.17 -33.39 22.65
CA GLY A 705 70.54 -33.91 22.58
C GLY A 705 70.94 -34.49 21.21
N TRP A 706 69.98 -34.75 20.32
CA TRP A 706 70.25 -35.03 18.90
C TRP A 706 70.54 -33.72 18.16
N VAL A 707 71.41 -33.74 17.16
CA VAL A 707 71.90 -32.52 16.45
C VAL A 707 71.65 -32.63 14.95
N VAL A 708 71.16 -31.53 14.34
CA VAL A 708 70.82 -31.46 12.91
C VAL A 708 71.34 -30.17 12.24
N ILE A 709 71.64 -30.24 10.93
CA ILE A 709 72.20 -29.14 10.13
C ILE A 709 71.67 -29.21 8.68
N TYR A 710 71.36 -28.04 8.10
CA TYR A 710 71.08 -27.84 6.67
C TYR A 710 72.36 -27.47 5.90
N LEU A 711 72.60 -28.14 4.77
CA LEU A 711 73.76 -27.89 3.91
C LEU A 711 73.36 -27.85 2.42
N ASP A 712 74.02 -27.01 1.64
CA ASP A 712 73.83 -26.89 0.19
C ASP A 712 74.40 -28.10 -0.59
N SER A 713 74.34 -28.01 -1.92
CA SER A 713 74.87 -29.03 -2.83
C SER A 713 76.39 -29.23 -2.72
N VAL A 714 77.15 -28.31 -2.09
CA VAL A 714 78.61 -28.35 -1.88
C VAL A 714 79.03 -28.34 -0.40
N TYR A 715 78.15 -28.77 0.51
CA TYR A 715 78.39 -28.91 1.95
C TYR A 715 78.70 -27.59 2.71
N GLN A 716 78.21 -26.44 2.24
CA GLN A 716 78.18 -25.20 3.03
C GLN A 716 76.80 -25.00 3.69
N PRO A 717 76.69 -24.32 4.84
CA PRO A 717 75.40 -23.94 5.39
C PRO A 717 74.64 -23.00 4.45
N LEU A 718 73.37 -23.32 4.19
CA LEU A 718 72.42 -22.46 3.48
C LEU A 718 72.17 -21.16 4.26
N LYS A 719 71.58 -20.16 3.59
CA LYS A 719 71.39 -18.79 4.10
C LYS A 719 69.96 -18.30 3.87
N ASP A 720 69.66 -17.18 4.50
CA ASP A 720 68.51 -16.32 4.27
C ASP A 720 68.83 -15.34 3.13
N HIS A 721 68.07 -15.37 2.02
CA HIS A 721 68.21 -14.45 0.88
C HIS A 721 67.07 -13.42 0.83
N ASN A 722 65.85 -13.78 1.24
CA ASN A 722 64.69 -12.87 1.27
C ASN A 722 64.67 -11.92 2.50
N HIS A 723 65.52 -12.18 3.50
CA HIS A 723 65.67 -11.46 4.78
C HIS A 723 64.50 -11.63 5.77
N ASN A 724 63.71 -12.71 5.68
CA ASN A 724 62.63 -13.01 6.62
C ASN A 724 63.09 -13.69 7.93
N GLY A 725 64.37 -14.05 8.02
CA GLY A 725 65.00 -14.70 9.18
C GLY A 725 65.01 -16.23 9.14
N TRP A 726 64.50 -16.87 8.09
CA TRP A 726 64.57 -18.31 7.86
C TRP A 726 65.59 -18.60 6.73
N VAL A 727 66.01 -19.86 6.60
CA VAL A 727 67.00 -20.26 5.59
C VAL A 727 66.25 -20.73 4.34
N ASP A 728 66.58 -20.18 3.17
CA ASP A 728 65.74 -20.28 1.97
C ASP A 728 66.46 -20.78 0.71
N ILE A 729 65.66 -21.11 -0.31
CA ILE A 729 66.06 -21.47 -1.67
C ILE A 729 65.48 -20.41 -2.63
N PRO A 730 66.32 -19.57 -3.28
CA PRO A 730 65.84 -18.38 -3.97
C PRO A 730 65.44 -18.63 -5.44
N GLY A 731 64.22 -18.21 -5.81
CA GLY A 731 63.85 -17.91 -7.20
C GLY A 731 63.54 -19.11 -8.08
N LEU A 732 62.75 -20.06 -7.57
CA LEU A 732 62.28 -21.20 -8.35
C LEU A 732 61.19 -20.78 -9.35
N SER A 733 61.43 -21.02 -10.64
CA SER A 733 60.47 -20.75 -11.71
C SER A 733 59.15 -21.51 -11.52
N ALA A 734 58.04 -20.89 -11.95
CA ALA A 734 56.74 -21.53 -12.08
C ALA A 734 56.82 -22.86 -12.83
N TYR A 735 55.92 -23.80 -12.50
CA TYR A 735 55.75 -25.09 -13.15
C TYR A 735 57.05 -25.91 -13.32
N GLY A 736 57.67 -26.31 -12.19
CA GLY A 736 58.71 -27.34 -12.17
C GLY A 736 60.14 -26.85 -11.91
N GLY A 737 60.32 -25.65 -11.32
CA GLY A 737 61.62 -25.27 -10.75
C GLY A 737 62.01 -26.21 -9.59
N LEU A 738 63.23 -26.75 -9.59
CA LEU A 738 63.68 -27.77 -8.64
C LEU A 738 65.13 -27.55 -8.22
N ASP A 739 65.43 -27.71 -6.92
CA ASP A 739 66.79 -27.73 -6.36
C ASP A 739 66.95 -28.82 -5.26
N SER A 740 68.12 -28.93 -4.65
CA SER A 740 68.46 -30.01 -3.69
C SER A 740 69.42 -29.59 -2.59
N PHE A 741 69.23 -30.14 -1.39
CA PHE A 741 70.02 -29.84 -0.20
C PHE A 741 70.19 -31.09 0.70
N ARG A 742 71.13 -31.02 1.65
CA ARG A 742 71.43 -32.11 2.59
C ARG A 742 71.01 -31.79 4.01
N PHE A 743 70.65 -32.84 4.74
CA PHE A 743 70.23 -32.79 6.13
C PHE A 743 70.96 -33.89 6.93
N TRP A 744 71.63 -33.52 8.01
CA TRP A 744 72.36 -34.45 8.89
C TRP A 744 71.63 -34.66 10.21
N VAL A 745 71.75 -35.86 10.80
CA VAL A 745 71.22 -36.19 12.13
C VAL A 745 72.26 -36.98 12.94
N ARG A 746 72.46 -36.66 14.22
CA ARG A 746 73.38 -37.36 15.13
C ARG A 746 72.69 -37.98 16.35
N VAL A 747 72.99 -39.27 16.60
CA VAL A 747 72.53 -40.06 17.76
C VAL A 747 73.40 -39.78 18.98
N PRO A 748 72.83 -39.59 20.19
CA PRO A 748 73.59 -39.51 21.45
C PRO A 748 74.25 -40.84 21.85
N ASP A 749 75.41 -40.75 22.50
CA ASP A 749 76.18 -41.90 23.02
C ASP A 749 75.49 -42.65 24.19
N SER A 750 74.39 -42.12 24.74
CA SER A 750 73.73 -42.59 25.97
C SER A 750 72.28 -43.06 25.79
N GLU A 751 71.83 -43.24 24.55
CA GLU A 751 70.42 -43.50 24.24
C GLU A 751 69.99 -44.95 24.58
N ALA A 752 68.73 -45.15 24.98
CA ALA A 752 68.25 -46.47 25.42
C ALA A 752 67.88 -47.40 24.25
N LEU A 753 68.09 -48.72 24.43
CA LEU A 753 67.54 -49.72 23.51
C LEU A 753 66.01 -49.57 23.46
N TYR A 754 65.42 -49.70 22.27
CA TYR A 754 64.05 -49.32 21.85
C TYR A 754 63.82 -47.88 21.37
N VAL A 755 64.73 -46.93 21.59
CA VAL A 755 64.44 -45.53 21.27
C VAL A 755 64.51 -45.21 19.77
N THR A 756 63.61 -44.32 19.35
CA THR A 756 63.44 -43.81 17.99
C THR A 756 63.45 -42.29 17.99
N ASP A 757 64.30 -41.65 17.18
CA ASP A 757 64.12 -40.23 16.79
C ASP A 757 63.05 -40.08 15.71
N THR A 758 62.42 -38.90 15.63
CA THR A 758 61.55 -38.56 14.51
C THR A 758 61.65 -37.06 14.21
N THR A 759 62.65 -36.71 13.41
CA THR A 759 62.81 -35.36 12.88
C THR A 759 61.96 -35.16 11.62
N VAL A 760 61.32 -33.99 11.52
CA VAL A 760 60.53 -33.53 10.37
C VAL A 760 61.21 -32.30 9.78
N VAL A 761 61.35 -32.22 8.45
CA VAL A 761 61.85 -31.06 7.71
C VAL A 761 60.74 -30.55 6.80
N ARG A 762 60.45 -29.25 6.83
CA ARG A 762 59.37 -28.59 6.09
C ARG A 762 59.91 -27.47 5.20
N ALA A 763 59.34 -27.34 4.01
CA ALA A 763 59.58 -26.28 3.04
C ALA A 763 58.30 -25.44 2.83
N TYR A 764 58.40 -24.11 2.82
CA TYR A 764 57.30 -23.15 2.78
C TYR A 764 57.37 -22.26 1.53
N SER A 765 56.23 -21.92 0.91
CA SER A 765 56.16 -20.88 -0.13
C SER A 765 56.40 -19.48 0.46
N GLY A 766 57.11 -18.63 -0.30
CA GLY A 766 57.40 -17.24 0.07
C GLY A 766 56.29 -16.26 -0.31
N TYR A 767 55.37 -16.65 -1.20
CA TYR A 767 54.12 -15.92 -1.41
C TYR A 767 53.08 -16.25 -0.33
N ASP A 768 52.96 -17.51 0.07
CA ASP A 768 52.03 -17.94 1.12
C ASP A 768 52.63 -18.99 2.06
N SER A 769 52.99 -18.55 3.28
CA SER A 769 53.49 -19.42 4.35
C SER A 769 52.49 -20.46 4.88
N VAL A 770 51.23 -20.48 4.41
CA VAL A 770 50.27 -21.57 4.63
C VAL A 770 50.51 -22.73 3.67
N VAL A 771 51.08 -22.48 2.47
CA VAL A 771 51.49 -23.50 1.51
C VAL A 771 52.87 -24.04 1.88
N TRP A 772 52.91 -25.32 2.28
CA TRP A 772 54.14 -26.02 2.65
C TRP A 772 54.02 -27.53 2.42
N ASP A 773 55.17 -28.19 2.32
CA ASP A 773 55.30 -29.66 2.29
C ASP A 773 56.42 -30.11 3.24
N SER A 774 56.49 -31.39 3.64
CA SER A 774 57.45 -31.89 4.64
C SER A 774 57.79 -33.38 4.61
N VAL A 775 59.04 -33.72 4.97
CA VAL A 775 59.62 -35.09 5.05
C VAL A 775 60.04 -35.52 6.46
N VAL A 776 60.19 -36.83 6.70
CA VAL A 776 60.35 -37.48 8.03
C VAL A 776 61.52 -38.52 8.10
N VAL A 777 62.10 -38.77 9.31
CA VAL A 777 63.39 -39.52 9.56
C VAL A 777 63.37 -40.41 10.88
N ARG A 778 63.72 -41.77 10.98
CA ARG A 778 63.20 -42.77 12.07
C ARG A 778 63.95 -44.12 12.60
N THR A 779 63.34 -45.06 13.48
CA THR A 779 63.84 -46.37 14.24
C THR A 779 62.78 -47.40 15.00
N TYR A 780 63.03 -48.67 15.61
CA TYR A 780 62.07 -49.65 16.43
C TYR A 780 62.49 -51.09 17.18
N VAL A 781 61.74 -51.82 18.16
CA VAL A 781 61.93 -53.26 18.86
C VAL A 781 60.67 -54.11 19.58
N TYR A 782 60.71 -55.15 20.54
CA TYR A 782 59.65 -56.27 20.96
C TYR A 782 59.45 -57.03 22.45
N GLY A 783 58.28 -57.65 22.96
CA GLY A 783 58.01 -58.41 24.34
C GLY A 783 56.65 -59.26 24.80
N ARG A 784 56.42 -59.94 26.04
CA ARG A 784 55.19 -60.83 26.58
C ARG A 784 54.94 -61.25 28.16
N ARG A 785 53.76 -61.84 28.70
CA ARG A 785 53.15 -61.92 30.17
C ARG A 785 51.98 -63.05 30.74
N VAL A 786 51.39 -63.22 32.06
CA VAL A 786 50.38 -64.31 32.77
C VAL A 786 49.40 -64.08 34.20
N LEU A 787 48.04 -64.53 34.58
CA LEU A 787 46.77 -63.98 35.52
C LEU A 787 45.68 -64.78 36.53
N VAL A 788 44.66 -64.14 37.32
CA VAL A 788 43.23 -64.54 37.95
C VAL A 788 42.16 -63.43 38.63
N ILE A 789 40.81 -63.60 39.07
CA ILE A 789 39.69 -62.58 39.58
C ILE A 789 38.48 -62.88 40.71
N ASP A 790 37.19 -62.26 40.75
CA ASP A 790 36.11 -62.06 41.90
C ASP A 790 34.48 -61.76 41.66
N SER A 791 33.60 -61.09 42.55
CA SER A 791 32.06 -61.25 42.81
C SER A 791 30.98 -60.10 43.31
N SER A 792 29.58 -60.29 43.38
CA SER A 792 28.32 -59.41 43.02
C SER A 792 27.39 -58.52 44.00
N GLN A 793 26.63 -57.45 43.54
CA GLN A 793 25.84 -56.37 44.34
C GLN A 793 24.54 -55.65 43.74
N VAL A 794 23.86 -54.64 44.40
CA VAL A 794 22.59 -53.87 44.02
C VAL A 794 22.50 -52.39 44.56
N ASP A 795 21.98 -51.38 43.82
CA ASP A 795 21.65 -49.97 44.29
C ASP A 795 20.65 -49.13 43.39
N SER A 796 20.70 -47.78 43.41
CA SER A 796 19.83 -46.80 42.70
C SER A 796 20.53 -45.47 42.35
N VAL A 797 20.00 -44.70 41.38
CA VAL A 797 20.70 -43.57 40.73
C VAL A 797 19.74 -42.52 40.10
N ASP A 798 20.26 -41.33 39.79
CA ASP A 798 19.57 -40.26 39.05
C ASP A 798 19.80 -40.40 37.51
N PRO A 799 18.91 -39.87 36.63
CA PRO A 799 19.12 -39.90 35.18
C PRO A 799 20.47 -39.28 34.77
N GLY A 800 21.24 -39.98 33.92
CA GLY A 800 22.58 -39.57 33.48
C GLY A 800 23.71 -39.71 34.54
N ALA A 801 23.37 -39.98 35.80
CA ALA A 801 24.31 -40.12 36.90
C ALA A 801 24.75 -41.58 37.11
N GLU A 802 25.70 -41.80 38.03
CA GLU A 802 26.44 -43.06 38.21
C GLU A 802 26.47 -43.50 39.68
N VAL A 803 26.33 -44.81 39.93
CA VAL A 803 26.46 -45.44 41.26
C VAL A 803 27.53 -46.55 41.21
N ARG A 804 28.36 -46.68 42.27
CA ARG A 804 29.60 -47.49 42.24
C ARG A 804 29.61 -48.67 43.20
N TYR A 805 30.11 -49.82 42.73
CA TYR A 805 30.17 -51.11 43.43
C TYR A 805 31.64 -51.62 43.50
N GLY A 806 32.13 -52.03 44.68
CA GLY A 806 33.55 -52.43 44.89
C GLY A 806 33.84 -53.92 44.66
N LEU A 807 35.03 -54.26 44.12
CA LEU A 807 35.47 -55.59 43.64
C LEU A 807 37.01 -55.81 43.83
N GLU A 808 37.54 -57.04 43.75
CA GLU A 808 38.99 -57.35 43.77
C GLU A 808 39.45 -58.29 42.62
N ALA A 809 40.76 -58.37 42.32
CA ALA A 809 41.34 -59.30 41.33
C ALA A 809 42.79 -59.70 41.66
N ARG A 810 43.33 -60.79 41.07
CA ARG A 810 44.63 -61.36 41.46
C ARG A 810 45.38 -62.22 40.42
N ASN A 811 46.62 -61.85 40.09
CA ASN A 811 47.54 -62.56 39.20
C ASN A 811 48.27 -63.76 39.86
N LEU A 812 48.65 -64.80 39.09
CA LEU A 812 49.35 -66.00 39.56
C LEU A 812 50.53 -66.49 38.65
N GLY A 813 51.03 -65.67 37.71
CA GLY A 813 52.04 -66.02 36.69
C GLY A 813 53.52 -65.78 37.04
N ASP A 814 54.46 -65.98 36.10
CA ASP A 814 55.92 -65.75 36.30
C ASP A 814 56.46 -64.47 35.64
N LYS A 815 55.99 -64.13 34.44
CA LYS A 815 55.91 -62.74 33.93
C LYS A 815 54.52 -62.21 34.27
N GLY A 816 54.42 -61.10 35.01
CA GLY A 816 53.17 -60.36 35.17
C GLY A 816 52.63 -59.83 33.84
N ASP A 817 51.32 -59.49 33.73
CA ASP A 817 50.65 -58.88 32.56
C ASP A 817 49.69 -57.76 32.97
N THR A 818 49.28 -56.98 31.98
CA THR A 818 48.13 -56.07 32.04
C THR A 818 46.82 -56.84 32.02
N VAL A 819 45.98 -56.69 33.06
CA VAL A 819 44.64 -57.30 33.17
C VAL A 819 43.55 -56.36 32.66
N GLU A 820 43.10 -56.52 31.42
CA GLU A 820 41.99 -55.73 30.86
C GLU A 820 40.62 -56.13 31.45
N LEU A 821 39.72 -55.16 31.62
CA LEU A 821 38.37 -55.31 32.16
C LEU A 821 37.31 -54.98 31.10
N PHE A 822 36.16 -55.66 31.13
CA PHE A 822 35.03 -55.41 30.22
C PHE A 822 33.68 -55.76 30.84
N SER A 823 32.57 -55.31 30.24
CA SER A 823 31.22 -55.41 30.82
C SER A 823 30.13 -55.78 29.81
N ARG A 824 28.96 -56.19 30.30
CA ARG A 824 27.74 -56.44 29.50
C ARG A 824 26.48 -56.15 30.30
N HIS A 825 25.61 -55.25 29.84
CA HIS A 825 24.36 -54.84 30.51
C HIS A 825 23.10 -55.41 29.83
N THR A 826 21.92 -55.14 30.40
CA THR A 826 20.62 -55.57 29.86
C THR A 826 19.78 -54.44 29.25
N GLY A 827 19.85 -53.22 29.78
CA GLY A 827 19.08 -52.06 29.32
C GLY A 827 19.83 -51.22 28.28
N SER A 828 19.12 -50.78 27.24
CA SER A 828 19.69 -49.91 26.20
C SER A 828 20.17 -48.58 26.79
N GLY A 829 21.38 -48.14 26.39
CA GLY A 829 21.94 -46.84 26.78
C GLY A 829 22.55 -46.76 28.19
N TRP A 830 22.43 -47.81 29.01
CA TRP A 830 23.12 -47.89 30.30
C TRP A 830 24.62 -48.11 30.08
N GLN A 831 25.46 -47.53 30.94
CA GLN A 831 26.92 -47.60 30.82
C GLN A 831 27.55 -48.20 32.07
N VAL A 832 28.67 -48.91 31.90
CA VAL A 832 29.49 -49.42 33.01
C VAL A 832 30.92 -48.97 32.78
N ILE A 833 31.53 -48.36 33.80
CA ILE A 833 32.91 -47.86 33.77
C ILE A 833 33.64 -48.44 34.99
N PHE A 834 34.88 -48.91 34.81
CA PHE A 834 35.70 -49.40 35.92
C PHE A 834 36.55 -48.29 36.51
N TYR A 835 36.82 -48.37 37.81
CA TYR A 835 37.59 -47.39 38.55
C TYR A 835 38.60 -48.06 39.47
N ASP A 836 39.79 -47.48 39.61
CA ASP A 836 40.78 -47.93 40.60
C ASP A 836 40.32 -47.62 42.05
N SER A 837 41.12 -48.05 43.03
CA SER A 837 40.85 -47.78 44.46
C SER A 837 41.03 -46.32 44.88
N LEU A 838 41.43 -45.43 43.97
CA LEU A 838 41.47 -43.97 44.14
C LEU A 838 40.31 -43.26 43.41
N GLY A 839 39.52 -43.98 42.63
CA GLY A 839 38.34 -43.50 41.91
C GLY A 839 38.59 -43.05 40.46
N ASN A 840 39.78 -43.28 39.89
CA ASN A 840 40.14 -42.92 38.51
C ASN A 840 39.61 -43.96 37.50
N PRO A 841 39.09 -43.56 36.32
CA PRO A 841 38.62 -44.52 35.31
C PRO A 841 39.76 -45.41 34.81
N ILE A 842 39.50 -46.72 34.69
CA ILE A 842 40.44 -47.71 34.18
C ILE A 842 39.79 -48.64 33.14
N GLN A 843 40.59 -49.10 32.19
CA GLN A 843 40.22 -50.17 31.24
C GLN A 843 41.00 -51.47 31.51
N ASP A 844 42.06 -51.37 32.33
CA ASP A 844 42.83 -52.48 32.83
C ASP A 844 43.31 -52.20 34.26
N LEU A 845 43.64 -53.25 35.01
CA LEU A 845 44.11 -53.17 36.39
C LEU A 845 45.62 -52.87 36.52
N GLY A 846 46.25 -52.40 35.44
CA GLY A 846 47.69 -52.29 35.32
C GLY A 846 48.38 -53.64 35.13
N TYR A 847 49.72 -53.58 35.05
CA TYR A 847 50.56 -54.78 35.08
C TYR A 847 50.53 -55.37 36.50
N LEU A 848 49.79 -56.46 36.70
CA LEU A 848 49.92 -57.25 37.92
C LEU A 848 51.13 -58.19 37.77
N GLY A 849 52.00 -58.20 38.77
CA GLY A 849 53.12 -59.13 38.90
C GLY A 849 52.72 -60.52 39.45
N PRO A 850 53.68 -61.45 39.50
CA PRO A 850 53.50 -62.77 40.11
C PRO A 850 52.86 -62.75 41.50
N ASN A 851 51.71 -63.42 41.66
CA ASN A 851 50.93 -63.54 42.91
C ASN A 851 50.25 -62.24 43.44
N GLU A 852 50.37 -61.13 42.72
CA GLU A 852 49.88 -59.79 43.10
C GLU A 852 48.36 -59.64 42.96
N ARG A 853 47.74 -58.76 43.75
CA ARG A 853 46.30 -58.48 43.77
C ARG A 853 46.02 -56.99 43.79
N VAL A 854 44.84 -56.58 43.33
CA VAL A 854 44.39 -55.19 43.38
C VAL A 854 42.86 -55.09 43.46
N SER A 855 42.37 -54.14 44.26
CA SER A 855 40.95 -53.85 44.43
C SER A 855 40.52 -52.67 43.54
N PHE A 856 39.33 -52.76 42.97
CA PHE A 856 38.76 -51.82 42.00
C PHE A 856 37.25 -51.62 42.25
N SER A 857 36.55 -50.87 41.39
CA SER A 857 35.09 -50.75 41.43
C SER A 857 34.49 -50.62 40.03
N ALA A 858 33.19 -50.89 39.91
CA ALA A 858 32.40 -50.70 38.70
C ALA A 858 31.31 -49.64 38.98
N GLY A 859 31.31 -48.55 38.23
CA GLY A 859 30.24 -47.56 38.21
C GLY A 859 29.22 -47.88 37.13
N VAL A 860 27.95 -48.02 37.51
CA VAL A 860 26.81 -48.20 36.60
C VAL A 860 26.10 -46.85 36.45
N ARG A 861 25.95 -46.38 35.20
CA ARG A 861 25.38 -45.08 34.85
C ARG A 861 24.09 -45.24 34.06
N ALA A 862 23.04 -44.52 34.48
CA ALA A 862 21.76 -44.48 33.80
C ALA A 862 21.80 -43.60 32.53
N PRO A 863 20.95 -43.88 31.51
CA PRO A 863 20.72 -42.96 30.41
C PRO A 863 20.28 -41.58 30.89
N VAL A 864 20.65 -40.53 30.15
CA VAL A 864 20.30 -39.14 30.49
C VAL A 864 18.78 -38.89 30.41
N GLY A 865 18.11 -39.52 29.44
CA GLY A 865 16.66 -39.41 29.23
C GLY A 865 15.83 -40.57 29.80
N ALA A 866 16.33 -41.29 30.80
CA ALA A 866 15.57 -42.38 31.43
C ALA A 866 14.40 -41.83 32.26
N LEU A 867 13.22 -42.43 32.12
CA LEU A 867 12.01 -42.02 32.83
C LEU A 867 12.04 -42.47 34.29
N ALA A 868 11.29 -41.76 35.13
CA ALA A 868 11.23 -42.02 36.56
C ALA A 868 10.77 -43.46 36.87
N GLY A 869 11.65 -44.26 37.49
CA GLY A 869 11.36 -45.61 37.96
C GLY A 869 11.96 -46.79 37.17
N GLU A 870 12.64 -46.55 36.04
CA GLU A 870 13.33 -47.58 35.24
C GLU A 870 14.43 -48.38 36.01
N VAL A 871 14.84 -49.56 35.51
CA VAL A 871 15.79 -50.48 36.17
C VAL A 871 16.68 -51.26 35.16
N ASP A 872 17.98 -51.44 35.45
CA ASP A 872 18.93 -52.30 34.70
C ASP A 872 19.59 -53.41 35.55
N THR A 873 20.10 -54.45 34.87
CA THR A 873 21.03 -55.49 35.36
C THR A 873 22.34 -55.47 34.53
N SER A 874 23.50 -55.46 35.19
CA SER A 874 24.82 -55.34 34.56
C SER A 874 25.81 -56.45 34.97
N ILE A 875 26.73 -56.82 34.08
CA ILE A 875 27.73 -57.90 34.24
C ILE A 875 29.14 -57.36 33.95
N VAL A 876 30.15 -57.86 34.65
CA VAL A 876 31.55 -57.40 34.63
C VAL A 876 32.50 -58.60 34.47
N TYR A 877 33.63 -58.39 33.79
CA TYR A 877 34.64 -59.39 33.45
C TYR A 877 36.05 -58.81 33.55
N GLY A 878 37.06 -59.67 33.65
CA GLY A 878 38.44 -59.30 33.33
C GLY A 878 39.25 -60.46 32.72
N ARG A 879 40.26 -60.12 31.93
CA ARG A 879 41.15 -61.05 31.20
C ARG A 879 42.51 -60.41 30.94
N PHE A 880 43.27 -60.94 29.99
CA PHE A 880 44.53 -60.33 29.57
C PHE A 880 44.66 -59.82 28.16
N VAL A 881 45.62 -58.89 28.06
CA VAL A 881 46.18 -58.39 26.82
C VAL A 881 47.10 -59.40 26.10
N SER A 882 48.05 -60.08 26.76
CA SER A 882 49.01 -60.95 26.04
C SER A 882 48.61 -62.44 25.95
N ASP A 883 47.55 -62.85 26.64
CA ASP A 883 46.85 -64.13 26.45
C ASP A 883 45.36 -63.99 26.78
N THR A 884 44.57 -63.56 25.81
CA THR A 884 43.13 -63.25 25.98
C THR A 884 42.25 -64.46 26.34
N THR A 885 42.83 -65.66 26.52
CA THR A 885 42.09 -66.92 26.79
C THR A 885 41.82 -67.17 28.28
N ILE A 886 42.43 -66.40 29.19
CA ILE A 886 42.34 -66.56 30.65
C ILE A 886 41.50 -65.41 31.22
N TYR A 887 40.35 -65.69 31.87
CA TYR A 887 39.38 -64.66 32.31
C TYR A 887 38.35 -65.14 33.37
N ASP A 888 37.60 -64.21 34.00
CA ASP A 888 36.61 -64.45 35.10
C ASP A 888 35.55 -63.29 35.23
N SER A 889 34.46 -63.39 36.04
CA SER A 889 33.26 -62.49 35.95
C SER A 889 32.22 -62.36 37.12
N VAL A 890 31.40 -61.27 37.15
CA VAL A 890 30.48 -60.83 38.25
C VAL A 890 29.19 -60.03 37.81
N LEU A 891 28.16 -59.84 38.66
CA LEU A 891 26.81 -59.24 38.39
C LEU A 891 26.38 -58.04 39.31
N LEU A 892 25.51 -57.12 38.82
CA LEU A 892 25.04 -55.85 39.45
C LEU A 892 23.59 -55.45 39.05
N TRP A 893 22.87 -54.60 39.82
CA TRP A 893 21.48 -54.11 39.55
C TRP A 893 21.22 -52.64 39.98
N THR A 894 20.52 -51.80 39.19
CA THR A 894 20.32 -50.35 39.48
C THR A 894 18.93 -49.77 39.06
N ARG A 895 18.34 -48.80 39.80
CA ARG A 895 17.03 -48.10 39.51
C ARG A 895 17.15 -46.57 39.34
N VAL A 896 16.29 -45.95 38.49
CA VAL A 896 16.20 -44.50 38.19
C VAL A 896 15.15 -43.72 39.03
N LYS A 897 15.42 -42.44 39.34
CA LYS A 897 14.57 -41.49 40.10
C LYS A 897 13.77 -40.49 39.24
N LEU A 898 12.82 -39.78 39.86
CA LEU A 898 12.11 -38.61 39.30
C LEU A 898 12.94 -37.33 39.48
N LYS A 899 12.85 -36.43 38.49
CA LYS A 899 13.44 -35.09 38.47
C LYS A 899 12.44 -34.12 37.79
N PRO A 900 11.90 -33.11 38.49
CA PRO A 900 10.99 -32.12 37.91
C PRO A 900 11.74 -31.09 37.04
N GLY A 901 10.97 -30.31 36.29
CA GLY A 901 11.46 -29.24 35.42
C GLY A 901 10.30 -28.55 34.71
N LEU A 902 10.33 -27.23 34.62
CA LEU A 902 9.33 -26.39 33.95
C LEU A 902 10.03 -25.31 33.11
N SER A 903 9.33 -24.76 32.12
CA SER A 903 9.66 -23.44 31.57
C SER A 903 8.41 -22.68 31.10
N LEU A 904 8.44 -21.36 31.20
CA LEU A 904 7.39 -20.43 30.77
C LEU A 904 7.93 -19.48 29.70
N TYR A 905 7.28 -19.36 28.54
CA TYR A 905 7.79 -18.56 27.42
C TYR A 905 6.71 -18.16 26.40
N PRO A 906 6.96 -17.17 25.52
CA PRO A 906 8.02 -16.16 25.59
C PRO A 906 7.57 -14.95 26.40
N ASP A 907 8.53 -14.13 26.85
CA ASP A 907 8.26 -12.75 27.28
C ASP A 907 7.59 -11.97 26.13
N GLN A 908 6.63 -11.12 26.44
CA GLN A 908 5.86 -10.37 25.45
C GLN A 908 5.64 -8.91 25.86
N VAL A 909 5.43 -8.06 24.86
CA VAL A 909 5.17 -6.63 25.02
C VAL A 909 3.97 -6.28 24.14
N ASP A 910 3.00 -5.58 24.72
CA ASP A 910 1.78 -5.13 24.06
C ASP A 910 1.44 -3.69 24.48
N THR A 911 0.37 -3.13 23.91
CA THR A 911 -0.04 -1.72 24.08
C THR A 911 -1.55 -1.58 24.23
N GLY A 912 -2.01 -0.63 25.03
CA GLY A 912 -3.42 -0.25 25.11
C GLY A 912 -3.64 1.16 25.67
N GLY A 913 -4.82 1.70 25.45
CA GLY A 913 -5.23 3.03 25.90
C GLY A 913 -5.76 3.07 27.34
N PRO A 914 -5.86 4.27 27.95
CA PRO A 914 -6.46 4.46 29.27
C PRO A 914 -7.95 4.07 29.28
N GLY A 915 -8.23 2.82 29.68
CA GLY A 915 -9.58 2.23 29.72
C GLY A 915 -9.68 0.84 29.08
N ASP A 916 -8.67 0.42 28.32
CA ASP A 916 -8.70 -0.78 27.49
C ASP A 916 -8.47 -2.09 28.28
N THR A 917 -8.65 -3.21 27.60
CA THR A 917 -8.34 -4.56 28.10
C THR A 917 -7.46 -5.29 27.09
N VAL A 918 -6.36 -5.90 27.55
CA VAL A 918 -5.29 -6.46 26.71
C VAL A 918 -5.04 -7.94 27.07
N ASP A 919 -4.98 -8.83 26.07
CA ASP A 919 -4.91 -10.29 26.23
C ASP A 919 -3.58 -10.88 25.73
N ILE A 920 -2.59 -11.00 26.61
CA ILE A 920 -1.24 -11.47 26.25
C ILE A 920 -1.12 -12.99 26.45
N SER A 921 -0.48 -13.72 25.53
CA SER A 921 -0.51 -15.21 25.50
C SER A 921 0.85 -15.86 25.67
N PHE A 922 1.03 -16.66 26.72
CA PHE A 922 2.27 -17.42 26.96
C PHE A 922 2.04 -18.93 26.95
N TYR A 923 3.13 -19.69 26.94
CA TYR A 923 3.18 -21.14 26.94
C TYR A 923 3.91 -21.66 28.18
N VAL A 924 3.54 -22.86 28.61
CA VAL A 924 4.11 -23.54 29.79
C VAL A 924 4.47 -24.96 29.39
N GLN A 925 5.71 -25.36 29.62
CA GLN A 925 6.25 -26.65 29.22
C GLN A 925 6.80 -27.44 30.41
N ASN A 926 6.53 -28.74 30.48
CA ASN A 926 7.16 -29.66 31.43
C ASN A 926 8.47 -30.23 30.84
N LEU A 927 9.59 -29.93 31.51
CA LEU A 927 10.96 -30.33 31.19
C LEU A 927 11.54 -31.40 32.15
N GLY A 928 10.75 -31.89 33.10
CA GLY A 928 11.11 -32.99 33.99
C GLY A 928 11.09 -34.36 33.29
N ASN A 929 11.37 -35.45 34.01
CA ASN A 929 11.28 -36.84 33.48
C ASN A 929 10.00 -37.61 33.92
N GLY A 930 8.91 -36.87 34.17
CA GLY A 930 7.59 -37.40 34.53
C GLY A 930 6.53 -36.29 34.56
N SER A 931 5.26 -36.65 34.79
CA SER A 931 4.15 -35.68 34.92
C SER A 931 4.27 -34.82 36.18
N ASP A 932 3.86 -33.56 36.09
CA ASP A 932 3.94 -32.57 37.17
C ASP A 932 2.78 -31.55 37.08
N TYR A 933 2.47 -30.87 38.19
CA TYR A 933 1.57 -29.71 38.19
C TYR A 933 2.38 -28.42 38.10
N CYS A 934 1.87 -27.41 37.40
CA CYS A 934 2.42 -26.06 37.37
C CYS A 934 1.46 -25.09 38.07
N ASP A 935 1.88 -24.61 39.24
CA ASP A 935 1.19 -23.65 40.10
C ASP A 935 1.49 -22.20 39.68
N PHE A 936 0.47 -21.35 39.44
CA PHE A 936 0.71 -19.95 39.05
C PHE A 936 0.62 -18.93 40.19
N VAL A 937 1.47 -17.90 40.12
CA VAL A 937 1.40 -16.67 40.92
C VAL A 937 1.63 -15.47 40.00
N VAL A 938 0.78 -14.44 40.09
CA VAL A 938 0.86 -13.23 39.25
C VAL A 938 1.17 -12.01 40.12
N VAL A 939 2.09 -11.15 39.66
CA VAL A 939 2.38 -9.83 40.23
C VAL A 939 2.20 -8.79 39.13
N SER A 940 1.46 -7.71 39.41
CA SER A 940 1.00 -6.75 38.42
C SER A 940 0.66 -5.39 39.06
N LYS A 941 0.73 -4.29 38.30
CA LYS A 941 0.27 -2.94 38.70
C LYS A 941 -1.23 -2.76 38.45
N TYR A 942 -1.72 -3.28 37.32
CA TYR A 942 -3.12 -3.29 36.92
C TYR A 942 -3.78 -4.65 37.25
N PRO A 943 -5.12 -4.74 37.31
CA PRO A 943 -5.81 -6.02 37.53
C PRO A 943 -5.53 -7.02 36.40
N VAL A 944 -5.29 -8.29 36.76
CA VAL A 944 -5.01 -9.38 35.83
C VAL A 944 -5.80 -10.65 36.18
N VAL A 945 -6.22 -11.40 35.17
CA VAL A 945 -6.73 -12.79 35.32
C VAL A 945 -6.05 -13.73 34.33
N LEU A 946 -5.85 -15.01 34.73
CA LEU A 946 -5.31 -16.06 33.87
C LEU A 946 -6.44 -16.95 33.32
N LEU A 947 -6.39 -17.22 32.02
CA LEU A 947 -7.37 -18.00 31.27
C LEU A 947 -6.71 -19.19 30.56
N ASP A 948 -7.47 -20.26 30.32
CA ASP A 948 -7.09 -21.38 29.47
C ASP A 948 -7.15 -21.02 27.97
N SER A 949 -6.82 -21.98 27.11
CA SER A 949 -6.85 -21.83 25.65
C SER A 949 -8.26 -21.66 25.04
N LEU A 950 -9.32 -21.79 25.84
CA LEU A 950 -10.73 -21.57 25.47
C LEU A 950 -11.31 -20.30 26.10
N GLY A 951 -10.53 -19.54 26.87
CA GLY A 951 -10.93 -18.29 27.53
C GLY A 951 -11.61 -18.46 28.88
N ALA A 952 -11.62 -19.66 29.48
CA ALA A 952 -12.14 -19.88 30.83
C ALA A 952 -11.08 -19.59 31.89
N MET A 953 -11.46 -18.99 33.03
CA MET A 953 -10.52 -18.72 34.13
C MET A 953 -9.95 -20.02 34.73
N LEU A 954 -8.63 -20.05 34.94
CA LEU A 954 -7.96 -21.21 35.53
C LEU A 954 -8.42 -21.48 36.98
N SER A 955 -8.55 -22.77 37.31
CA SER A 955 -8.94 -23.27 38.64
C SER A 955 -7.78 -23.95 39.37
N ASP A 956 -7.94 -24.14 40.68
CA ASP A 956 -7.07 -24.94 41.55
C ASP A 956 -7.50 -26.42 41.50
N HIS A 957 -6.74 -27.27 40.80
CA HIS A 957 -7.01 -28.69 40.65
C HIS A 957 -6.31 -29.54 41.73
N ASN A 958 -5.11 -29.16 42.17
CA ASN A 958 -4.37 -29.90 43.20
C ASN A 958 -4.79 -29.57 44.65
N GLY A 959 -5.48 -28.45 44.87
CA GLY A 959 -6.11 -28.06 46.12
C GLY A 959 -5.24 -27.21 47.06
N ASN A 960 -4.27 -26.46 46.52
CA ASN A 960 -3.30 -25.69 47.31
C ASN A 960 -3.62 -24.19 47.46
N GLY A 961 -4.64 -23.70 46.77
CA GLY A 961 -5.07 -22.30 46.78
C GLY A 961 -4.52 -21.42 45.65
N LYS A 962 -3.82 -21.98 44.67
CA LYS A 962 -3.38 -21.30 43.43
C LYS A 962 -4.10 -21.90 42.21
N PRO A 963 -4.33 -21.13 41.13
CA PRO A 963 -4.69 -21.69 39.84
C PRO A 963 -3.52 -22.51 39.27
N ASP A 964 -3.79 -23.68 38.70
CA ASP A 964 -2.77 -24.62 38.22
C ASP A 964 -3.15 -25.30 36.89
N ILE A 965 -2.18 -25.99 36.29
CA ILE A 965 -2.38 -26.95 35.20
C ILE A 965 -1.57 -28.24 35.43
N LEU A 966 -2.08 -29.37 34.97
CA LEU A 966 -1.37 -30.66 34.96
C LEU A 966 -0.67 -30.84 33.61
N LEU A 967 0.61 -31.19 33.62
CA LEU A 967 1.44 -31.38 32.42
C LEU A 967 2.12 -32.75 32.40
N GLY A 968 1.93 -33.51 31.33
CA GLY A 968 2.69 -34.72 31.00
C GLY A 968 4.14 -34.44 30.62
N TYR A 969 4.95 -35.50 30.54
CA TYR A 969 6.35 -35.41 30.10
C TYR A 969 6.47 -34.76 28.71
N GLY A 970 7.13 -33.60 28.63
CA GLY A 970 7.31 -32.84 27.39
C GLY A 970 6.07 -32.09 26.88
N GLU A 971 4.97 -32.09 27.63
CA GLU A 971 3.72 -31.41 27.23
C GLU A 971 3.87 -29.88 27.29
N VAL A 972 3.16 -29.18 26.39
CA VAL A 972 3.15 -27.71 26.27
C VAL A 972 1.69 -27.22 26.21
N VAL A 973 1.34 -26.27 27.07
CA VAL A 973 -0.01 -25.68 27.16
C VAL A 973 0.06 -24.15 26.99
N ARG A 974 -0.92 -23.56 26.29
CA ARG A 974 -1.10 -22.10 26.18
C ARG A 974 -1.98 -21.58 27.31
N VAL A 975 -1.56 -20.46 27.91
CA VAL A 975 -2.30 -19.68 28.91
C VAL A 975 -2.42 -18.24 28.42
N VAL A 976 -3.53 -17.55 28.73
CA VAL A 976 -3.75 -16.14 28.39
C VAL A 976 -3.82 -15.30 29.67
N SER A 977 -3.14 -14.16 29.68
CA SER A 977 -3.14 -13.16 30.75
C SER A 977 -3.89 -11.92 30.29
N ARG A 978 -5.09 -11.72 30.84
CA ARG A 978 -5.95 -10.56 30.55
C ARG A 978 -5.69 -9.43 31.54
N VAL A 979 -5.29 -8.26 31.04
CA VAL A 979 -4.88 -7.07 31.80
C VAL A 979 -5.89 -5.93 31.57
N TYR A 980 -6.28 -5.20 32.63
CA TYR A 980 -7.29 -4.13 32.55
C TYR A 980 -6.69 -2.74 32.83
N ILE A 981 -6.56 -1.87 31.82
CA ILE A 981 -5.91 -0.56 31.94
C ILE A 981 -6.88 0.47 32.56
N PRO A 982 -6.51 1.18 33.64
CA PRO A 982 -7.36 2.22 34.22
C PRO A 982 -7.51 3.45 33.30
N ALA A 983 -8.73 4.00 33.23
CA ALA A 983 -9.02 5.25 32.48
C ALA A 983 -8.29 6.52 32.97
N GLY A 984 -7.56 6.43 34.08
CA GLY A 984 -6.69 7.49 34.60
C GLY A 984 -5.19 7.23 34.40
N ALA A 985 -4.81 6.24 33.58
CA ALA A 985 -3.42 5.96 33.26
C ALA A 985 -2.80 7.06 32.38
N VAL A 986 -1.49 7.28 32.52
CA VAL A 986 -0.76 8.33 31.81
C VAL A 986 0.04 7.73 30.66
N VAL A 987 0.11 8.43 29.52
CA VAL A 987 0.85 7.99 28.32
C VAL A 987 2.33 7.78 28.65
N GLY A 988 2.89 6.63 28.26
CA GLY A 988 4.25 6.25 28.58
C GLY A 988 4.43 5.63 29.98
N GLU A 989 3.36 5.45 30.76
CA GLU A 989 3.37 4.45 31.82
C GLU A 989 3.41 3.04 31.21
N ALA A 990 4.01 2.09 31.93
CA ALA A 990 3.89 0.68 31.66
C ALA A 990 3.37 -0.06 32.91
N ASP A 991 2.83 -1.25 32.67
CA ASP A 991 2.73 -2.34 33.63
C ASP A 991 3.70 -3.45 33.24
N THR A 992 4.18 -4.20 34.22
CA THR A 992 5.08 -5.35 34.05
C THR A 992 4.49 -6.50 34.84
N VAL A 993 3.64 -7.27 34.16
CA VAL A 993 2.97 -8.44 34.70
C VAL A 993 3.98 -9.58 34.73
N VAL A 994 4.35 -10.03 35.93
CA VAL A 994 5.25 -11.17 36.12
C VAL A 994 4.41 -12.37 36.54
N VAL A 995 4.39 -13.40 35.69
CA VAL A 995 3.73 -14.68 35.99
C VAL A 995 4.80 -15.71 36.33
N THR A 996 4.72 -16.26 37.54
CA THR A 996 5.60 -17.34 38.03
C THR A 996 4.86 -18.66 37.98
N GLY A 997 5.45 -19.69 37.36
CA GLY A 997 4.99 -21.08 37.44
C GLY A 997 5.93 -21.92 38.30
N SER A 998 5.40 -22.68 39.25
CA SER A 998 6.18 -23.55 40.15
C SER A 998 5.75 -25.02 40.07
N SER A 999 6.70 -25.94 40.23
CA SER A 999 6.42 -27.38 40.27
C SER A 999 5.64 -27.76 41.53
N GLY A 1000 4.56 -28.53 41.36
CA GLY A 1000 3.79 -29.12 42.45
C GLY A 1000 4.51 -30.27 43.16
N TYR A 1001 5.56 -30.83 42.55
CA TYR A 1001 6.42 -31.84 43.17
C TYR A 1001 7.59 -31.23 43.97
N ASP A 1002 8.24 -30.20 43.44
CA ASP A 1002 9.34 -29.49 44.11
C ASP A 1002 9.24 -27.96 43.87
N PRO A 1003 8.63 -27.19 44.78
CA PRO A 1003 8.37 -25.76 44.58
C PRO A 1003 9.60 -24.87 44.39
N GLU A 1004 10.81 -25.36 44.68
CA GLU A 1004 12.06 -24.65 44.36
C GLU A 1004 12.36 -24.67 42.85
N VAL A 1005 11.74 -25.59 42.09
CA VAL A 1005 11.76 -25.61 40.62
C VAL A 1005 10.61 -24.75 40.11
N SER A 1006 10.96 -23.58 39.59
CA SER A 1006 10.05 -22.60 39.01
C SER A 1006 10.68 -21.86 37.85
N ASP A 1007 9.84 -21.27 37.00
CA ASP A 1007 10.24 -20.36 35.92
C ASP A 1007 9.27 -19.17 35.84
N GLN A 1008 9.67 -18.10 35.16
CA GLN A 1008 8.92 -16.84 35.08
C GLN A 1008 8.80 -16.34 33.65
N VAL A 1009 7.66 -15.73 33.33
CA VAL A 1009 7.46 -14.95 32.10
C VAL A 1009 7.04 -13.53 32.45
N VAL A 1010 7.57 -12.57 31.69
CA VAL A 1010 7.34 -11.13 31.84
C VAL A 1010 6.51 -10.63 30.67
N LEU A 1011 5.34 -10.06 30.98
CA LEU A 1011 4.40 -9.52 30.01
C LEU A 1011 4.24 -8.01 30.28
N VAL A 1012 4.62 -7.16 29.32
CA VAL A 1012 4.63 -5.70 29.49
C VAL A 1012 3.46 -5.08 28.73
N VAL A 1013 2.62 -4.30 29.40
CA VAL A 1013 1.56 -3.49 28.77
C VAL A 1013 1.96 -2.02 28.85
N ASN A 1014 2.17 -1.38 27.70
CA ASN A 1014 2.49 0.04 27.64
C ASN A 1014 1.22 0.87 27.38
N VAL A 1015 1.06 1.97 28.11
CA VAL A 1015 -0.07 2.88 27.98
C VAL A 1015 0.19 3.88 26.86
N VAL A 1016 -0.65 3.86 25.82
CA VAL A 1016 -0.51 4.67 24.60
C VAL A 1016 -1.79 5.47 24.31
N GLY A 1017 -1.67 6.60 23.62
CA GLY A 1017 -2.81 7.44 23.23
C GLY A 1017 -3.18 8.54 24.24
N VAL A 1018 -3.27 9.79 23.75
CA VAL A 1018 -3.58 10.99 24.54
C VAL A 1018 -5.09 11.20 24.60
N MET A 1019 -5.62 11.51 25.79
CA MET A 1019 -7.00 11.96 25.97
C MET A 1019 -7.00 13.49 26.14
N ILE A 1020 -7.51 14.19 25.12
CA ILE A 1020 -7.70 15.65 25.13
C ILE A 1020 -9.03 16.08 24.49
N ASN A 1021 -9.58 17.15 25.04
CA ASN A 1021 -10.64 17.98 24.51
C ASN A 1021 -10.05 19.39 24.22
N PHE A 1022 -10.28 19.92 23.02
CA PHE A 1022 -9.62 21.11 22.47
C PHE A 1022 -10.64 21.92 21.67
N ALA A 1023 -10.76 23.23 21.94
CA ALA A 1023 -11.68 24.10 21.18
C ALA A 1023 -11.21 25.57 21.09
N VAL A 1024 -11.38 26.20 19.92
CA VAL A 1024 -11.10 27.62 19.63
C VAL A 1024 -12.38 28.30 19.15
N VAL A 1025 -12.89 29.24 19.94
CA VAL A 1025 -14.26 29.78 19.77
C VAL A 1025 -14.35 31.23 20.27
N PRO A 1026 -15.33 32.07 19.87
CA PRO A 1026 -16.50 31.75 19.05
C PRO A 1026 -16.35 32.18 17.59
N ASP A 1027 -17.01 31.44 16.70
CA ASP A 1027 -17.37 31.94 15.39
C ASP A 1027 -18.18 33.22 15.53
N THR A 1028 -17.87 34.22 14.71
CA THR A 1028 -18.54 35.52 14.83
C THR A 1028 -18.47 36.34 13.55
N SER A 1029 -19.22 37.44 13.50
CA SER A 1029 -19.17 38.35 12.37
C SER A 1029 -19.31 39.81 12.79
N GLY A 1030 -18.71 40.70 11.99
CA GLY A 1030 -18.67 42.12 12.25
C GLY A 1030 -18.78 42.97 10.99
N ARG A 1031 -19.07 44.25 11.19
CA ARG A 1031 -19.16 45.26 10.11
C ARG A 1031 -18.31 46.47 10.48
N VAL A 1032 -17.48 46.91 9.56
CA VAL A 1032 -16.48 47.94 9.84
C VAL A 1032 -16.22 48.84 8.62
N GLU A 1033 -16.04 50.14 8.85
CA GLU A 1033 -15.78 51.12 7.78
C GLU A 1033 -14.41 50.87 7.13
N ALA A 1034 -14.32 51.02 5.81
CA ALA A 1034 -13.07 50.93 5.04
C ALA A 1034 -11.90 51.72 5.68
N GLY A 1035 -10.82 51.03 6.05
CA GLY A 1035 -9.67 51.61 6.77
C GLY A 1035 -9.85 51.82 8.29
N ARG A 1036 -10.78 51.12 8.96
CA ARG A 1036 -10.93 51.09 10.43
C ARG A 1036 -10.77 49.67 10.98
N SER A 1037 -10.13 49.50 12.13
CA SER A 1037 -10.02 48.18 12.76
C SER A 1037 -11.25 47.85 13.60
N ILE A 1038 -11.63 46.57 13.62
CA ILE A 1038 -12.59 45.95 14.55
C ILE A 1038 -11.84 44.87 15.36
N SER A 1039 -12.32 44.55 16.56
CA SER A 1039 -11.74 43.50 17.40
C SER A 1039 -12.82 42.57 17.94
N TYR A 1040 -12.51 41.28 17.91
CA TYR A 1040 -13.37 40.17 18.31
C TYR A 1040 -12.72 39.43 19.49
N GLY A 1041 -13.51 39.07 20.50
CA GLY A 1041 -13.01 38.42 21.71
C GLY A 1041 -13.12 36.90 21.62
N MET A 1042 -12.00 36.21 21.73
CA MET A 1042 -11.84 34.78 21.53
C MET A 1042 -11.53 34.06 22.85
N ARG A 1043 -11.78 32.75 22.90
CA ARG A 1043 -11.31 31.83 23.94
C ARG A 1043 -10.77 30.54 23.32
N LEU A 1044 -9.83 29.94 24.03
CA LEU A 1044 -9.27 28.63 23.75
C LEU A 1044 -9.54 27.76 24.99
N GLU A 1045 -10.16 26.60 24.80
CA GLU A 1045 -10.49 25.66 25.87
C GLU A 1045 -9.65 24.39 25.64
N TYR A 1046 -8.84 24.01 26.64
CA TYR A 1046 -7.93 22.87 26.58
C TYR A 1046 -8.13 22.00 27.83
N GLU A 1047 -8.33 20.71 27.66
CA GLU A 1047 -8.66 19.78 28.75
C GLU A 1047 -8.07 18.40 28.44
N GLY A 1048 -6.94 18.07 29.07
CA GLY A 1048 -6.16 16.86 28.77
C GLY A 1048 -5.32 16.32 29.92
N ASN A 1049 -4.65 15.19 29.66
CA ASN A 1049 -3.73 14.52 30.58
C ASN A 1049 -2.22 14.83 30.32
N VAL A 1050 -1.92 15.80 29.45
CA VAL A 1050 -0.56 16.29 29.14
C VAL A 1050 -0.54 17.82 29.03
N ASP A 1051 0.60 18.44 29.34
CA ASP A 1051 0.85 19.86 29.08
C ASP A 1051 1.34 20.04 27.63
N ASP A 1052 0.90 21.08 26.95
CA ASP A 1052 1.21 21.34 25.54
C ASP A 1052 1.64 22.80 25.29
N VAL A 1053 2.04 23.14 24.06
CA VAL A 1053 2.02 24.51 23.52
C VAL A 1053 0.85 24.58 22.53
N ILE A 1054 0.18 25.74 22.43
CA ILE A 1054 -0.92 25.92 21.49
C ILE A 1054 -0.65 27.12 20.58
N ASP A 1055 -0.48 26.79 19.30
CA ASP A 1055 0.03 27.67 18.25
C ASP A 1055 -1.16 28.21 17.46
N LEU A 1056 -1.23 29.52 17.25
CA LEU A 1056 -2.33 30.16 16.52
C LEU A 1056 -1.90 30.61 15.12
N GLU A 1057 -2.48 29.99 14.10
CA GLU A 1057 -2.39 30.48 12.71
C GLU A 1057 -3.62 31.31 12.34
N VAL A 1058 -3.43 32.29 11.46
CA VAL A 1058 -4.49 33.15 10.92
C VAL A 1058 -4.46 33.11 9.40
N VAL A 1059 -5.50 32.52 8.80
CA VAL A 1059 -5.61 32.32 7.35
C VAL A 1059 -6.90 32.95 6.78
N GLY A 1060 -7.06 32.93 5.46
CA GLY A 1060 -8.25 33.45 4.77
C GLY A 1060 -8.27 34.96 4.49
N ILE A 1061 -7.13 35.65 4.67
CA ILE A 1061 -7.02 37.12 4.57
C ILE A 1061 -6.98 37.59 3.11
N GLU A 1062 -7.98 38.38 2.67
CA GLU A 1062 -8.03 39.02 1.34
C GLU A 1062 -6.89 40.05 1.10
N GLU A 1063 -6.46 40.24 -0.15
CA GLU A 1063 -5.38 41.18 -0.51
C GLU A 1063 -5.69 42.63 -0.08
N GLY A 1064 -4.92 43.13 0.89
CA GLY A 1064 -5.02 44.51 1.39
C GLY A 1064 -5.87 44.69 2.64
N TRP A 1065 -6.42 43.60 3.18
CA TRP A 1065 -6.83 43.51 4.57
C TRP A 1065 -5.59 43.34 5.48
N GLY A 1066 -5.76 43.53 6.78
CA GLY A 1066 -4.67 43.41 7.76
C GLY A 1066 -5.19 42.95 9.11
N VAL A 1067 -4.57 41.88 9.63
CA VAL A 1067 -5.01 41.18 10.83
C VAL A 1067 -3.88 41.08 11.85
N SER A 1068 -4.23 41.04 13.14
CA SER A 1068 -3.28 40.72 14.23
C SER A 1068 -4.01 40.08 15.41
N LEU A 1069 -3.40 39.05 16.00
CA LEU A 1069 -3.83 38.46 17.28
C LEU A 1069 -3.28 39.28 18.46
N VAL A 1070 -4.10 39.46 19.50
CA VAL A 1070 -3.77 40.20 20.72
C VAL A 1070 -4.19 39.45 21.98
N ASP A 1071 -3.50 39.71 23.09
CA ASP A 1071 -3.88 39.22 24.42
C ASP A 1071 -5.16 39.90 24.95
N SER A 1072 -5.61 39.48 26.13
CA SER A 1072 -6.75 40.09 26.82
C SER A 1072 -6.57 41.57 27.25
N SER A 1073 -5.37 42.15 27.08
CA SER A 1073 -5.07 43.57 27.34
C SER A 1073 -4.97 44.43 26.07
N GLY A 1074 -4.92 43.81 24.88
CA GLY A 1074 -4.80 44.46 23.58
C GLY A 1074 -3.34 44.62 23.09
N VAL A 1075 -2.39 43.90 23.68
CA VAL A 1075 -1.00 43.77 23.22
C VAL A 1075 -0.90 42.59 22.26
N ALA A 1076 -0.13 42.70 21.18
CA ALA A 1076 0.05 41.59 20.23
C ALA A 1076 0.57 40.32 20.92
N LEU A 1077 0.05 39.15 20.54
CA LEU A 1077 0.65 37.87 20.91
C LEU A 1077 2.05 37.74 20.29
N VAL A 1078 2.85 36.85 20.86
CA VAL A 1078 4.22 36.58 20.41
C VAL A 1078 4.45 35.09 20.29
N ASP A 1079 5.32 34.77 19.36
CA ASP A 1079 6.05 33.51 19.25
C ASP A 1079 6.96 33.34 20.48
N HIS A 1080 6.78 32.27 21.26
CA HIS A 1080 7.61 31.93 22.43
C HIS A 1080 8.59 30.78 22.15
N ASP A 1081 8.26 29.80 21.30
CA ASP A 1081 9.09 28.61 21.06
C ASP A 1081 9.96 28.69 19.78
N HIS A 1082 9.67 29.68 18.93
CA HIS A 1082 10.38 30.10 17.72
C HIS A 1082 10.10 29.26 16.46
N ASP A 1083 8.90 28.66 16.34
CA ASP A 1083 8.45 27.97 15.12
C ASP A 1083 8.01 28.92 13.98
N GLY A 1084 7.47 30.10 14.31
CA GLY A 1084 6.99 31.12 13.38
C GLY A 1084 5.49 31.46 13.48
N LEU A 1085 4.71 30.76 14.30
CA LEU A 1085 3.33 31.09 14.68
C LEU A 1085 3.32 31.96 15.95
N VAL A 1086 2.15 32.26 16.52
CA VAL A 1086 2.04 32.98 17.81
C VAL A 1086 1.20 32.19 18.81
N ASP A 1087 1.66 32.07 20.04
CA ASP A 1087 1.19 31.05 20.97
C ASP A 1087 0.83 31.60 22.37
N PHE A 1088 0.45 30.71 23.30
CA PHE A 1088 0.17 31.02 24.71
C PHE A 1088 1.28 30.63 25.70
N GLY A 1089 2.42 30.18 25.20
CA GLY A 1089 3.42 29.41 25.92
C GLY A 1089 2.90 28.01 26.25
N SER A 1090 3.56 27.36 27.22
CA SER A 1090 3.08 26.06 27.68
C SER A 1090 1.79 26.21 28.49
N VAL A 1091 0.74 25.52 28.02
CA VAL A 1091 -0.60 25.50 28.61
C VAL A 1091 -0.86 24.21 29.38
N THR A 1092 -1.62 24.34 30.46
CA THR A 1092 -2.25 23.23 31.19
C THR A 1092 -3.75 23.23 30.91
N THR A 1093 -4.47 22.18 31.32
CA THR A 1093 -5.95 22.15 31.32
C THR A 1093 -6.56 23.44 31.90
N GLY A 1094 -7.40 24.12 31.12
CA GLY A 1094 -7.92 25.47 31.43
C GLY A 1094 -8.58 26.18 30.24
N VAL A 1095 -8.96 27.45 30.46
CA VAL A 1095 -9.58 28.31 29.44
C VAL A 1095 -8.82 29.63 29.31
N TYR A 1096 -8.24 29.85 28.13
CA TYR A 1096 -7.41 30.99 27.75
C TYR A 1096 -8.26 32.00 26.96
N ARG A 1097 -7.86 33.28 26.93
CA ARG A 1097 -8.64 34.36 26.29
C ARG A 1097 -7.74 35.37 25.57
N PHE A 1098 -8.12 35.68 24.34
CA PHE A 1098 -7.37 36.52 23.42
C PHE A 1098 -8.34 37.33 22.54
N GLY A 1099 -7.82 38.08 21.58
CA GLY A 1099 -8.62 38.80 20.60
C GLY A 1099 -8.04 38.76 19.21
N LEU A 1100 -8.92 38.76 18.21
CA LEU A 1100 -8.57 38.94 16.81
C LEU A 1100 -8.87 40.39 16.41
N VAL A 1101 -7.90 41.09 15.81
CA VAL A 1101 -8.09 42.46 15.30
C VAL A 1101 -8.02 42.43 13.78
N VAL A 1102 -9.11 42.82 13.10
CA VAL A 1102 -9.23 42.81 11.63
C VAL A 1102 -9.40 44.24 11.10
N THR A 1103 -8.72 44.57 10.01
CA THR A 1103 -8.72 45.91 9.40
C THR A 1103 -8.88 45.82 7.87
N PRO A 1104 -9.95 46.40 7.28
CA PRO A 1104 -10.20 46.36 5.85
C PRO A 1104 -9.36 47.39 5.08
N PRO A 1105 -9.19 47.19 3.76
CA PRO A 1105 -8.51 48.13 2.87
C PRO A 1105 -9.15 49.52 2.85
N ARG A 1106 -8.39 50.51 2.38
CA ARG A 1106 -8.87 51.90 2.27
C ARG A 1106 -9.75 52.13 1.04
N TRP A 1107 -10.83 52.87 1.25
CA TRP A 1107 -11.80 53.25 0.22
C TRP A 1107 -11.17 53.97 -0.99
N ARG A 1108 -11.45 53.50 -2.21
CA ARG A 1108 -10.95 54.10 -3.46
C ARG A 1108 -11.93 55.06 -4.15
N GLY A 1109 -13.25 54.95 -3.93
CA GLY A 1109 -14.23 55.97 -4.35
C GLY A 1109 -15.57 55.44 -4.89
N LEU A 1110 -16.31 56.33 -5.57
CA LEU A 1110 -17.69 56.07 -6.05
C LEU A 1110 -17.88 56.25 -7.58
N VAL A 1111 -16.82 56.57 -8.32
CA VAL A 1111 -16.91 56.96 -9.74
C VAL A 1111 -15.77 56.32 -10.53
N GLY A 1112 -16.05 55.21 -11.20
CA GLY A 1112 -15.12 54.53 -12.12
C GLY A 1112 -15.41 53.03 -12.23
N GLU A 1113 -15.64 52.39 -11.08
CA GLU A 1113 -15.70 50.93 -10.93
C GLU A 1113 -17.10 50.45 -10.50
N ILE A 1114 -17.38 49.16 -10.72
CA ILE A 1114 -18.59 48.47 -10.25
C ILE A 1114 -18.24 47.80 -8.92
N TYR A 1115 -19.14 47.88 -7.94
CA TYR A 1115 -18.90 47.30 -6.62
C TYR A 1115 -19.09 45.79 -6.60
N ARG A 1116 -18.07 45.09 -6.12
CA ARG A 1116 -18.24 43.85 -5.35
C ARG A 1116 -18.31 44.22 -3.85
N THR A 1117 -18.96 43.37 -3.06
CA THR A 1117 -18.89 43.46 -1.60
C THR A 1117 -17.58 42.83 -1.17
N TYR A 1118 -16.73 43.59 -0.48
CA TYR A 1118 -15.53 43.03 0.14
C TYR A 1118 -15.89 42.53 1.53
N LEU A 1119 -15.74 41.23 1.74
CA LEU A 1119 -15.82 40.56 3.02
C LEU A 1119 -14.58 39.68 3.18
N ASP A 1120 -14.08 39.59 4.40
CA ASP A 1120 -12.87 38.88 4.77
C ASP A 1120 -13.24 37.79 5.75
N THR A 1121 -13.01 36.53 5.39
CA THR A 1121 -13.34 35.36 6.21
C THR A 1121 -12.07 34.89 6.88
N VAL A 1122 -11.72 35.55 7.98
CA VAL A 1122 -10.50 35.25 8.72
C VAL A 1122 -10.75 34.03 9.59
N VAL A 1123 -10.00 32.96 9.36
CA VAL A 1123 -10.06 31.76 10.20
C VAL A 1123 -8.85 31.76 11.14
N VAL A 1124 -9.11 31.61 12.44
CA VAL A 1124 -8.06 31.42 13.45
C VAL A 1124 -8.04 29.95 13.83
N TYR A 1125 -7.01 29.24 13.41
CA TYR A 1125 -6.74 27.87 13.85
C TYR A 1125 -5.95 27.93 15.16
N GLY A 1126 -6.19 26.98 16.04
CA GLY A 1126 -5.26 26.60 17.09
C GLY A 1126 -4.80 25.16 16.89
N TYR A 1127 -3.51 24.91 17.03
CA TYR A 1127 -2.89 23.58 16.95
C TYR A 1127 -2.27 23.22 18.30
N GLY A 1128 -2.48 21.99 18.79
CA GLY A 1128 -1.74 21.47 19.95
C GLY A 1128 -0.47 20.76 19.51
N SER A 1129 0.70 21.32 19.84
CA SER A 1129 2.00 20.93 19.26
C SER A 1129 2.45 19.50 19.58
N ARG A 1130 1.84 18.84 20.57
CA ARG A 1130 2.17 17.45 20.99
C ARG A 1130 1.08 16.43 20.75
N VAL A 1131 -0.12 16.86 20.37
CA VAL A 1131 -1.36 16.07 20.54
C VAL A 1131 -2.16 15.86 19.25
N SER A 1132 -1.70 16.41 18.12
CA SER A 1132 -2.29 16.21 16.79
C SER A 1132 -3.79 16.53 16.72
N LYS A 1133 -4.24 17.50 17.52
CA LYS A 1133 -5.59 18.08 17.45
C LYS A 1133 -5.49 19.57 17.16
N SER A 1134 -6.48 20.04 16.42
CA SER A 1134 -6.70 21.44 16.13
C SER A 1134 -8.19 21.72 16.12
N ASP A 1135 -8.54 22.98 16.36
CA ASP A 1135 -9.89 23.53 16.16
C ASP A 1135 -9.76 24.96 15.65
N SER A 1136 -10.82 25.51 15.07
CA SER A 1136 -10.78 26.79 14.36
C SER A 1136 -12.01 27.65 14.60
N ALA A 1137 -11.81 28.93 14.88
CA ALA A 1137 -12.88 29.93 14.92
C ALA A 1137 -12.92 30.77 13.64
N VAL A 1138 -14.09 30.85 13.01
CA VAL A 1138 -14.32 31.61 11.76
C VAL A 1138 -14.86 33.01 12.07
N VAL A 1139 -14.19 34.04 11.55
CA VAL A 1139 -14.51 35.45 11.84
C VAL A 1139 -14.75 36.24 10.55
N VAL A 1140 -16.02 36.36 10.18
CA VAL A 1140 -16.45 37.05 8.93
C VAL A 1140 -16.56 38.55 9.15
N THR A 1141 -15.67 39.32 8.53
CA THR A 1141 -15.65 40.79 8.63
C THR A 1141 -16.10 41.43 7.31
N VAL A 1142 -17.22 42.18 7.34
CA VAL A 1142 -17.75 42.86 6.15
C VAL A 1142 -17.32 44.32 6.11
N MET A 1143 -16.63 44.75 5.05
CA MET A 1143 -16.27 46.14 4.83
C MET A 1143 -17.49 46.94 4.38
N VAL A 1144 -17.91 47.94 5.17
CA VAL A 1144 -19.03 48.83 4.78
C VAL A 1144 -18.56 50.13 4.12
N PRO A 1145 -19.34 50.67 3.16
CA PRO A 1145 -19.05 51.95 2.52
C PRO A 1145 -19.05 53.14 3.51
N PRO A 1146 -18.10 54.09 3.44
CA PRO A 1146 -18.32 55.43 3.97
C PRO A 1146 -19.43 56.14 3.16
N VAL A 1147 -20.21 56.98 3.84
CA VAL A 1147 -21.33 57.72 3.23
C VAL A 1147 -20.81 58.84 2.31
N ASP A 1148 -21.06 58.73 1.01
CA ASP A 1148 -20.71 59.76 0.01
C ASP A 1148 -21.71 59.77 -1.17
N ILE A 1149 -21.70 60.82 -1.98
CA ILE A 1149 -22.52 60.97 -3.19
C ILE A 1149 -21.79 61.77 -4.28
N HIS A 1150 -21.83 61.31 -5.53
CA HIS A 1150 -21.38 62.07 -6.71
C HIS A 1150 -22.43 62.04 -7.82
N ASN A 1151 -22.15 62.69 -8.95
CA ASN A 1151 -22.97 62.59 -10.14
C ASN A 1151 -22.11 62.56 -11.42
N TYR A 1152 -22.50 61.72 -12.37
CA TYR A 1152 -21.80 61.49 -13.64
C TYR A 1152 -22.80 61.25 -14.80
N PRO A 1153 -22.54 61.76 -16.02
CA PRO A 1153 -21.49 62.73 -16.36
C PRO A 1153 -21.74 64.11 -15.72
N ASN A 1154 -20.65 64.82 -15.43
CA ASN A 1154 -20.68 66.17 -14.87
C ASN A 1154 -19.46 66.94 -15.43
N PRO A 1155 -19.64 67.87 -16.40
CA PRO A 1155 -20.90 68.42 -16.89
C PRO A 1155 -21.72 67.48 -17.81
N PHE A 1156 -23.04 67.70 -17.90
CA PHE A 1156 -23.92 66.96 -18.83
C PHE A 1156 -24.78 67.85 -19.73
N ALA A 1157 -25.23 67.30 -20.86
CA ALA A 1157 -26.16 67.94 -21.81
C ALA A 1157 -27.47 67.13 -22.05
N GLY A 1158 -27.44 65.81 -21.79
CA GLY A 1158 -28.59 64.92 -21.91
C GLY A 1158 -29.29 64.70 -20.57
N GLY A 1159 -28.57 64.03 -19.66
CA GLY A 1159 -28.92 63.78 -18.26
C GLY A 1159 -27.67 63.36 -17.46
N THR A 1160 -27.81 63.16 -16.16
CA THR A 1160 -26.78 62.65 -15.24
C THR A 1160 -27.37 61.54 -14.38
N SER A 1161 -26.56 60.56 -13.97
CA SER A 1161 -26.85 59.74 -12.79
C SER A 1161 -26.25 60.40 -11.55
N PHE A 1162 -26.92 60.31 -10.41
CA PHE A 1162 -26.33 60.45 -9.09
C PHE A 1162 -25.98 59.05 -8.58
N ILE A 1163 -24.85 58.89 -7.91
CA ILE A 1163 -24.37 57.62 -7.34
C ILE A 1163 -24.00 57.90 -5.88
N PHE A 1164 -24.55 57.16 -4.93
CA PHE A 1164 -24.29 57.35 -3.50
C PHE A 1164 -24.10 56.03 -2.74
N SER A 1165 -23.22 56.06 -1.74
CA SER A 1165 -22.98 54.97 -0.79
C SER A 1165 -23.64 55.23 0.55
N LEU A 1166 -24.15 54.17 1.19
CA LEU A 1166 -24.69 54.15 2.54
C LEU A 1166 -23.92 53.10 3.37
N SER A 1167 -23.46 53.48 4.56
CA SER A 1167 -22.81 52.60 5.55
C SER A 1167 -23.80 51.66 6.26
N ASP A 1168 -25.08 52.03 6.21
CA ASP A 1168 -26.13 51.55 7.10
C ASP A 1168 -27.49 51.63 6.40
N ASP A 1169 -28.48 50.92 6.95
CA ASP A 1169 -29.89 51.14 6.64
C ASP A 1169 -30.35 52.54 7.07
N GLY A 1170 -31.07 53.24 6.19
CA GLY A 1170 -31.60 54.56 6.56
C GLY A 1170 -32.48 55.23 5.52
N VAL A 1171 -32.92 56.44 5.85
CA VAL A 1171 -33.84 57.23 5.03
C VAL A 1171 -33.08 58.31 4.26
N VAL A 1172 -33.21 58.30 2.94
CA VAL A 1172 -32.54 59.21 2.01
C VAL A 1172 -33.49 60.29 1.48
N ASN A 1173 -32.97 61.50 1.34
CA ASN A 1173 -33.53 62.57 0.51
C ASN A 1173 -32.45 63.10 -0.44
N LEU A 1174 -32.82 63.41 -1.69
CA LEU A 1174 -31.95 64.00 -2.70
C LEU A 1174 -32.70 65.09 -3.47
N ARG A 1175 -32.20 66.33 -3.39
CA ARG A 1175 -32.85 67.53 -3.93
C ARG A 1175 -31.88 68.38 -4.74
N VAL A 1176 -32.29 68.83 -5.93
CA VAL A 1176 -31.51 69.69 -6.81
C VAL A 1176 -32.05 71.12 -6.79
N TYR A 1177 -31.17 72.10 -6.69
CA TYR A 1177 -31.44 73.53 -6.57
C TYR A 1177 -30.66 74.34 -7.61
N ASN A 1178 -31.16 75.51 -8.01
CA ASN A 1178 -30.37 76.44 -8.82
C ASN A 1178 -29.48 77.36 -7.94
N ARG A 1179 -28.67 78.20 -8.58
CA ARG A 1179 -27.78 79.16 -7.91
C ARG A 1179 -28.51 80.24 -7.08
N ALA A 1180 -29.83 80.39 -7.21
CA ALA A 1180 -30.64 81.28 -6.38
C ALA A 1180 -31.26 80.56 -5.15
N GLY A 1181 -30.99 79.27 -4.97
CA GLY A 1181 -31.55 78.45 -3.88
C GLY A 1181 -32.97 77.92 -4.16
N GLU A 1182 -33.50 78.10 -5.37
CA GLU A 1182 -34.82 77.58 -5.73
C GLU A 1182 -34.75 76.07 -5.99
N LEU A 1183 -35.65 75.30 -5.38
CA LEU A 1183 -35.77 73.85 -5.60
C LEU A 1183 -36.20 73.56 -7.04
N ILE A 1184 -35.34 72.93 -7.82
CA ILE A 1184 -35.57 72.57 -9.23
C ILE A 1184 -36.32 71.24 -9.33
N ARG A 1185 -35.88 70.23 -8.57
CA ARG A 1185 -36.52 68.91 -8.49
C ARG A 1185 -36.10 68.18 -7.22
N GLU A 1186 -37.03 67.47 -6.61
CA GLU A 1186 -36.74 66.45 -5.60
C GLU A 1186 -36.66 65.10 -6.36
N LEU A 1187 -35.54 64.40 -6.23
CA LEU A 1187 -35.24 63.15 -6.95
C LEU A 1187 -35.46 61.93 -6.06
N VAL A 1188 -35.20 62.07 -4.76
CA VAL A 1188 -35.53 61.10 -3.72
C VAL A 1188 -36.17 61.85 -2.56
N LYS A 1189 -37.29 61.34 -2.04
CA LYS A 1189 -38.06 61.93 -0.93
C LYS A 1189 -38.36 60.87 0.11
N ASN A 1190 -37.80 61.01 1.32
CA ASN A 1190 -38.03 60.12 2.47
C ASN A 1190 -38.07 58.61 2.14
N ARG A 1191 -37.22 58.15 1.21
CA ARG A 1191 -37.18 56.73 0.80
C ARG A 1191 -36.20 55.99 1.69
N ARG A 1192 -36.60 54.86 2.29
CA ARG A 1192 -35.65 53.94 2.93
C ARG A 1192 -34.83 53.22 1.86
N TYR A 1193 -33.55 53.04 2.17
CA TYR A 1193 -32.61 52.17 1.50
C TYR A 1193 -31.92 51.31 2.58
N GLU A 1194 -31.44 50.12 2.21
CA GLU A 1194 -30.48 49.37 3.03
C GLU A 1194 -29.07 49.99 2.91
N LEU A 1195 -28.06 49.38 3.53
CA LEU A 1195 -26.66 49.67 3.23
C LEU A 1195 -26.30 49.31 1.78
N GLY A 1196 -25.31 49.98 1.18
CA GLY A 1196 -24.83 49.69 -0.18
C GLY A 1196 -24.71 50.92 -1.08
N VAL A 1197 -24.62 50.69 -2.40
CA VAL A 1197 -24.38 51.73 -3.41
C VAL A 1197 -25.54 51.84 -4.38
N TYR A 1198 -26.14 53.03 -4.50
CA TYR A 1198 -27.37 53.26 -5.27
C TYR A 1198 -27.21 54.33 -6.36
N ARG A 1199 -27.96 54.15 -7.46
CA ARG A 1199 -27.97 55.05 -8.61
C ARG A 1199 -29.34 55.69 -8.82
N VAL A 1200 -29.39 57.01 -9.04
CA VAL A 1200 -30.63 57.77 -9.32
C VAL A 1200 -30.42 58.68 -10.54
N SER A 1201 -31.14 58.41 -11.62
CA SER A 1201 -31.01 59.15 -12.89
C SER A 1201 -31.84 60.44 -12.93
N TRP A 1202 -31.29 61.49 -13.56
CA TRP A 1202 -31.97 62.76 -13.82
C TRP A 1202 -31.78 63.24 -15.27
N ASP A 1203 -32.91 63.53 -15.92
CA ASP A 1203 -33.08 64.01 -17.30
C ASP A 1203 -32.77 65.51 -17.52
N GLY A 1204 -32.24 66.20 -16.51
CA GLY A 1204 -32.03 67.66 -16.55
C GLY A 1204 -33.32 68.48 -16.59
N ARG A 1205 -34.51 67.91 -16.32
CA ARG A 1205 -35.79 68.64 -16.30
C ARG A 1205 -36.22 69.01 -14.88
N ASN A 1206 -36.79 70.20 -14.74
CA ASN A 1206 -37.38 70.67 -13.48
C ASN A 1206 -38.72 69.99 -13.17
N ARG A 1207 -39.30 70.28 -12.00
CA ARG A 1207 -40.62 69.79 -11.54
C ARG A 1207 -41.81 70.07 -12.46
N TYR A 1208 -41.66 70.91 -13.49
CA TYR A 1208 -42.67 71.22 -14.50
C TYR A 1208 -42.39 70.56 -15.86
N GLY A 1209 -41.49 69.56 -15.92
CA GLY A 1209 -41.11 68.86 -17.14
C GLY A 1209 -40.29 69.69 -18.14
N ARG A 1210 -39.93 70.93 -17.81
CA ARG A 1210 -39.13 71.82 -18.67
C ARG A 1210 -37.65 71.52 -18.49
N ARG A 1211 -36.88 71.46 -19.59
CA ARG A 1211 -35.42 71.38 -19.53
C ARG A 1211 -34.86 72.56 -18.74
N CYS A 1212 -33.88 72.30 -17.87
CA CYS A 1212 -33.12 73.34 -17.20
C CYS A 1212 -32.19 74.05 -18.19
N ALA A 1213 -31.82 75.29 -17.88
CA ALA A 1213 -30.86 76.05 -18.67
C ALA A 1213 -29.43 75.54 -18.42
N PRO A 1214 -28.48 75.73 -19.35
CA PRO A 1214 -27.07 75.56 -19.06
C PRO A 1214 -26.62 76.46 -17.90
N GLY A 1215 -25.85 75.91 -16.96
CA GLY A 1215 -25.45 76.62 -15.75
C GLY A 1215 -25.11 75.70 -14.58
N VAL A 1216 -24.68 76.31 -13.47
CA VAL A 1216 -24.33 75.62 -12.21
C VAL A 1216 -25.57 75.43 -11.35
N TYR A 1217 -25.76 74.21 -10.88
CA TYR A 1217 -26.79 73.81 -9.93
C TYR A 1217 -26.12 73.19 -8.69
N LEU A 1218 -26.86 73.16 -7.59
CA LEU A 1218 -26.48 72.49 -6.34
C LEU A 1218 -27.34 71.26 -6.14
N TYR A 1219 -26.84 70.26 -5.44
CA TYR A 1219 -27.66 69.19 -4.90
C TYR A 1219 -27.35 68.97 -3.43
N LEU A 1220 -28.41 68.70 -2.65
CA LEU A 1220 -28.37 68.33 -1.25
C LEU A 1220 -28.84 66.89 -1.12
N PHE A 1221 -28.00 66.08 -0.49
CA PHE A 1221 -28.26 64.73 -0.03
C PHE A 1221 -28.37 64.74 1.49
N GLU A 1222 -29.41 64.10 2.02
CA GLU A 1222 -29.60 63.87 3.45
C GLU A 1222 -29.82 62.39 3.69
N PHE A 1223 -29.08 61.79 4.62
CA PHE A 1223 -29.17 60.37 4.97
C PHE A 1223 -29.34 60.21 6.48
N LYS A 1224 -30.40 59.52 6.92
CA LYS A 1224 -30.73 59.34 8.34
C LYS A 1224 -30.73 57.86 8.72
N HIS A 1225 -29.77 57.46 9.54
CA HIS A 1225 -29.53 56.08 10.01
C HIS A 1225 -29.15 56.10 11.50
N LYS A 1226 -29.36 55.01 12.24
CA LYS A 1226 -28.88 54.82 13.63
C LYS A 1226 -28.94 56.06 14.57
N GLY A 1227 -29.99 56.89 14.45
CA GLY A 1227 -30.15 58.14 15.19
C GLY A 1227 -29.36 59.36 14.68
N LYS A 1228 -28.37 59.17 13.80
CA LYS A 1228 -27.56 60.19 13.12
C LYS A 1228 -28.28 60.80 11.90
N LEU A 1229 -27.73 61.90 11.37
CA LEU A 1229 -28.18 62.55 10.14
C LEU A 1229 -26.98 63.14 9.40
N ASP A 1230 -26.58 62.50 8.31
CA ASP A 1230 -25.52 62.97 7.42
C ASP A 1230 -26.10 63.88 6.33
N ARG A 1231 -25.33 64.91 5.97
CA ARG A 1231 -25.73 65.94 4.99
C ARG A 1231 -24.58 66.32 4.08
N ILE A 1232 -24.74 66.04 2.78
CA ILE A 1232 -23.72 66.31 1.77
C ILE A 1232 -24.32 67.27 0.73
N MET A 1233 -23.65 68.39 0.47
CA MET A 1233 -24.03 69.34 -0.58
C MET A 1233 -22.90 69.52 -1.59
N LYS A 1234 -23.19 69.27 -2.87
CA LYS A 1234 -22.21 69.33 -3.98
C LYS A 1234 -22.76 70.10 -5.18
N LYS A 1235 -21.89 70.39 -6.14
CA LYS A 1235 -22.18 71.18 -7.36
C LYS A 1235 -22.30 70.27 -8.58
N LEU A 1236 -23.18 70.61 -9.51
CA LEU A 1236 -23.20 70.03 -10.86
C LEU A 1236 -23.29 71.13 -11.93
N LEU A 1237 -22.86 70.81 -13.16
CA LEU A 1237 -22.97 71.71 -14.30
C LEU A 1237 -23.81 71.07 -15.41
N ILE A 1238 -24.83 71.80 -15.86
CA ILE A 1238 -25.51 71.54 -17.13
C ILE A 1238 -24.79 72.35 -18.21
N ARG A 1239 -24.27 71.70 -19.24
CA ARG A 1239 -23.67 72.37 -20.41
C ARG A 1239 -24.70 72.51 -21.54
N GLY A 1240 -24.45 73.45 -22.46
CA GLY A 1240 -25.21 73.54 -23.70
C GLY A 1240 -25.06 72.29 -24.56
N LYS A 1241 -25.98 72.12 -25.52
CA LYS A 1241 -25.68 71.35 -26.73
C LYS A 1241 -24.78 72.18 -27.64
#